data_AF-A0A1Y5THK0-F1
#
_entry.id   AF-A0A1Y5THK0-F1
#
_cell.length_a   1.000
_cell.length_b   1.000
_cell.length_c   1.000
_cell.angle_alpha   90.00
_cell.angle_beta   90.00
_cell.angle_gamma   90.00
#
_symmetry.space_group_name_H-M   'P 1'
#
loop_
_entity.id
_entity.type
_entity.pdbx_description
1 polymer ?
#
loop_
_entity_poly.entity_id
_entity_poly.type
_entity_poly.pdbx_seq_one_letter_code
_entity_poly.pdbx_strand_id
1 'polypeptide(L)'
;MPDPILEVRDLNVYYGQSHALQGVNLTLDHGVLSVVGRNGMGKTTLCNAIMGLVPVASGSIALGGREVSGLTAAETARLGIGYVPQGRRLWPSLTVDEHLKLVEKRGGAWTAERIYSVFPRLAERRGNGGGQLSGGEQQMLAIGRALLANPRLLVMDEPTEGLAPVIVSQVRDMLIRLGQEGEMDVLVIEQNIGVACAVSDSVAIMVNGRINRVMDASILAADRDLQQALLGVGRHAHDETDQQAAPAPRPQETEEKVTRIYLSNPEVPTRWSQPVPVRMIEQSARTVTEVGKTNVVALQTPKVPTVGITYVCGTLDTKGQELRHIAEILRGEGLLVRLVDLATSGERSGAEIPPHTVAAHHPRGAAGVFTGDRGSAVAGMTRAFEHWMRAQTDVAGVIAAGGSGGTALVAPAFRVLPVGVPKVIVSTVASGNTEQYVGPSDITMMYSVADVQGINSITREVLANGAHALAGMVKGRRARAKTTPEHKPAVGITMFGVTTPAVQMVTRQLEAQYDCLVFHATGVGGRSMEKLLDSQMLDAVIDLTTTEVCDMVAGGVFAATEDRFGASIRAGKPYIGAAGALDMVNFNAPDTVPERYRGRLFYEHNPQITLMRTTPEENERMARFIGAQLNRMTGPVRFFLPEGGLSLLDAPGQLFWDPEADRALFRTLETVVQQTANRQLVRVPHNINDPEFADLVVKTFRSFHGQPRARAKGA
;
A
#
# COMPACT_ATOMS: atom_id res chain seq x y z
N MET A 1 24.92 -15.92 -41.40
CA MET A 1 24.83 -14.80 -40.43
C MET A 1 25.75 -15.17 -39.27
N PRO A 2 26.39 -14.22 -38.57
CA PRO A 2 27.12 -14.55 -37.35
C PRO A 2 26.19 -15.23 -36.34
N ASP A 3 26.71 -16.18 -35.56
CA ASP A 3 25.95 -16.83 -34.49
C ASP A 3 25.57 -15.80 -33.41
N PRO A 4 24.36 -15.87 -32.83
CA PRO A 4 23.94 -14.95 -31.77
C PRO A 4 24.90 -15.01 -30.58
N ILE A 5 25.17 -13.87 -29.95
CA ILE A 5 26.03 -13.86 -28.76
C ILE A 5 25.44 -14.70 -27.63
N LEU A 6 24.12 -14.69 -27.44
CA LEU A 6 23.43 -15.53 -26.48
C LEU A 6 22.20 -16.17 -27.12
N GLU A 7 22.09 -17.48 -26.97
CA GLU A 7 20.92 -18.22 -27.40
C GLU A 7 20.47 -19.18 -26.31
N VAL A 8 19.21 -19.04 -25.88
CA VAL A 8 18.55 -19.88 -24.89
C VAL A 8 17.39 -20.58 -25.58
N ARG A 9 17.37 -21.92 -25.58
CA ARG A 9 16.34 -22.73 -26.23
C ARG A 9 15.71 -23.69 -25.25
N ASP A 10 14.37 -23.66 -25.19
CA ASP A 10 13.52 -24.53 -24.36
C ASP A 10 14.07 -24.73 -22.93
N LEU A 11 14.51 -23.63 -22.30
CA LEU A 11 15.22 -23.70 -21.03
C LEU A 11 14.26 -23.96 -19.88
N ASN A 12 14.54 -25.03 -19.13
CA ASN A 12 13.75 -25.46 -17.99
C ASN A 12 14.61 -25.56 -16.72
N VAL A 13 14.16 -24.90 -15.65
CA VAL A 13 14.86 -24.88 -14.35
C VAL A 13 13.86 -25.09 -13.22
N TYR A 14 14.24 -25.91 -12.25
CA TYR A 14 13.42 -26.26 -11.09
C TYR A 14 14.16 -25.94 -9.79
N TYR A 15 13.44 -25.41 -8.81
CA TYR A 15 13.88 -25.35 -7.42
C TYR A 15 12.99 -26.29 -6.59
N GLY A 16 13.51 -27.48 -6.27
CA GLY A 16 12.69 -28.52 -5.67
C GLY A 16 11.51 -28.87 -6.58
N GLN A 17 10.28 -28.66 -6.10
CA GLN A 17 9.05 -28.90 -6.86
C GLN A 17 8.59 -27.69 -7.70
N SER A 18 9.23 -26.53 -7.57
CA SER A 18 8.82 -25.31 -8.27
C SER A 18 9.48 -25.21 -9.64
N HIS A 19 8.67 -25.21 -10.71
CA HIS A 19 9.13 -25.02 -12.09
C HIS A 19 9.32 -23.53 -12.40
N ALA A 20 10.54 -23.04 -12.18
CA ALA A 20 10.87 -21.61 -12.16
C ALA A 20 11.10 -21.01 -13.56
N LEU A 21 11.69 -21.77 -14.49
CA LEU A 21 11.76 -21.43 -15.92
C LEU A 21 11.07 -22.55 -16.70
N GLN A 22 10.13 -22.20 -17.58
CA GLN A 22 9.22 -23.15 -18.25
C GLN A 22 9.34 -23.06 -19.76
N GLY A 23 10.40 -23.65 -20.33
CA GLY A 23 10.65 -23.62 -21.77
C GLY A 23 10.95 -22.21 -22.27
N VAL A 24 11.87 -21.52 -21.58
CA VAL A 24 12.29 -20.16 -21.97
C VAL A 24 13.06 -20.21 -23.29
N ASN A 25 12.64 -19.38 -24.24
CA ASN A 25 13.35 -19.12 -25.48
C ASN A 25 13.75 -17.63 -25.52
N LEU A 26 15.03 -17.36 -25.71
CA LEU A 26 15.57 -16.00 -25.73
C LEU A 26 16.82 -15.96 -26.61
N THR A 27 16.87 -15.02 -27.55
CA THR A 27 18.03 -14.81 -28.42
C THR A 27 18.46 -13.36 -28.34
N LEU A 28 19.75 -13.14 -28.12
CA LEU A 28 20.41 -11.85 -28.25
C LEU A 28 21.47 -12.01 -29.33
N ASP A 29 21.30 -11.31 -30.45
CA ASP A 29 22.24 -11.32 -31.56
C ASP A 29 23.46 -10.45 -31.22
N HIS A 30 23.22 -9.13 -31.10
CA HIS A 30 24.19 -8.12 -30.69
C HIS A 30 23.51 -6.93 -30.00
N GLY A 31 24.28 -6.13 -29.27
CA GLY A 31 23.83 -4.90 -28.61
C GLY A 31 23.22 -5.17 -27.24
N VAL A 32 22.15 -4.44 -26.91
CA VAL A 32 21.49 -4.52 -25.59
C VAL A 32 20.13 -5.17 -25.73
N LEU A 33 19.86 -6.22 -24.95
CA LEU A 33 18.53 -6.82 -24.79
C LEU A 33 18.08 -6.69 -23.34
N SER A 34 16.86 -6.17 -23.14
CA SER A 34 16.26 -6.13 -21.82
C SER A 34 15.26 -7.26 -21.62
N VAL A 35 15.22 -7.85 -20.43
CA VAL A 35 14.13 -8.72 -19.98
C VAL A 35 13.40 -8.04 -18.84
N VAL A 36 12.09 -7.86 -18.98
CA VAL A 36 11.23 -7.24 -17.97
C VAL A 36 10.21 -8.21 -17.42
N GLY A 37 9.87 -8.06 -16.16
CA GLY A 37 8.89 -8.90 -15.49
C GLY A 37 8.73 -8.52 -14.02
N ARG A 38 7.57 -8.86 -13.44
CA ARG A 38 7.33 -8.66 -12.02
C ARG A 38 8.28 -9.51 -11.16
N ASN A 39 8.32 -9.18 -9.87
CA ASN A 39 9.07 -9.98 -8.90
C ASN A 39 8.48 -11.40 -8.82
N GLY A 40 9.37 -12.40 -8.79
CA GLY A 40 8.99 -13.81 -8.80
C GLY A 40 8.68 -14.42 -10.17
N MET A 41 8.84 -13.69 -11.29
CA MET A 41 8.54 -14.22 -12.63
C MET A 41 9.64 -15.14 -13.22
N GLY A 42 10.76 -15.36 -12.51
CA GLY A 42 11.88 -16.20 -12.98
C GLY A 42 13.10 -15.44 -13.50
N LYS A 43 13.11 -14.11 -13.42
CA LYS A 43 14.17 -13.25 -13.98
C LYS A 43 15.58 -13.56 -13.46
N THR A 44 15.77 -13.50 -12.14
CA THR A 44 17.03 -13.89 -11.49
C THR A 44 17.40 -15.35 -11.74
N THR A 45 16.40 -16.24 -11.86
CA THR A 45 16.63 -17.65 -12.20
C THR A 45 17.23 -17.80 -13.59
N LEU A 46 16.80 -16.99 -14.56
CA LEU A 46 17.38 -16.96 -15.90
C LEU A 46 18.85 -16.52 -15.86
N CYS A 47 19.19 -15.44 -15.14
CA CYS A 47 20.59 -15.04 -14.94
C CYS A 47 21.42 -16.15 -14.32
N ASN A 48 20.91 -16.77 -13.25
CA ASN A 48 21.62 -17.84 -12.56
C ASN A 48 21.83 -19.06 -13.47
N ALA A 49 20.86 -19.38 -14.33
CA ALA A 49 20.96 -20.48 -15.27
C ALA A 49 22.02 -20.20 -16.35
N ILE A 50 21.99 -19.00 -16.94
CA ILE A 50 23.01 -18.54 -17.90
C ILE A 50 24.41 -18.60 -17.26
N MET A 51 24.53 -18.22 -15.98
CA MET A 51 25.78 -18.22 -15.25
C MET A 51 26.21 -19.58 -14.71
N GLY A 52 25.46 -20.67 -14.92
CA GLY A 52 25.79 -21.98 -14.34
C GLY A 52 25.77 -22.01 -12.81
N LEU A 53 25.01 -21.11 -12.18
CA LEU A 53 24.80 -21.03 -10.73
C LEU A 53 23.66 -21.93 -10.25
N VAL A 54 22.79 -22.37 -11.17
CA VAL A 54 21.72 -23.32 -10.92
C VAL A 54 21.70 -24.43 -11.97
N PRO A 55 21.32 -25.66 -11.60
CA PRO A 55 21.25 -26.76 -12.55
C PRO A 55 20.12 -26.53 -13.55
N VAL A 56 20.44 -26.67 -14.83
CA VAL A 56 19.47 -26.70 -15.92
C VAL A 56 18.89 -28.11 -16.03
N ALA A 57 17.57 -28.25 -15.97
CA ALA A 57 16.91 -29.55 -16.03
C ALA A 57 16.77 -30.07 -17.47
N SER A 58 16.43 -29.18 -18.41
CA SER A 58 16.40 -29.44 -19.85
C SER A 58 16.50 -28.14 -20.63
N GLY A 59 16.77 -28.23 -21.94
CA GLY A 59 17.03 -27.09 -22.81
C GLY A 59 18.52 -26.85 -23.03
N SER A 60 18.84 -25.75 -23.73
CA SER A 60 20.22 -25.38 -24.06
C SER A 60 20.47 -23.89 -23.90
N ILE A 61 21.73 -23.53 -23.64
CA ILE A 61 22.23 -22.17 -23.51
C ILE A 61 23.55 -22.14 -24.28
N ALA A 62 23.62 -21.36 -25.35
CA ALA A 62 24.83 -21.20 -26.16
C ALA A 62 25.32 -19.75 -26.12
N LEU A 63 26.65 -19.58 -26.03
CA LEU A 63 27.33 -18.30 -26.07
C LEU A 63 28.18 -18.22 -27.35
N GLY A 64 27.80 -17.38 -28.32
CA GLY A 64 28.47 -17.25 -29.61
C GLY A 64 28.66 -18.60 -30.32
N GLY A 65 27.59 -19.40 -30.35
CA GLY A 65 27.57 -20.75 -30.95
C GLY A 65 28.13 -21.87 -30.06
N ARG A 66 28.74 -21.57 -28.91
CA ARG A 66 29.29 -22.59 -28.00
C ARG A 66 28.31 -22.93 -26.88
N GLU A 67 27.94 -24.20 -26.73
CA GLU A 67 27.11 -24.67 -25.62
C GLU A 67 27.78 -24.41 -24.26
N VAL A 68 27.02 -23.84 -23.34
CA VAL A 68 27.44 -23.54 -21.95
C VAL A 68 26.56 -24.21 -20.89
N SER A 69 25.48 -24.90 -21.28
CA SER A 69 24.66 -25.67 -20.33
C SER A 69 25.49 -26.73 -19.60
N GLY A 70 25.35 -26.79 -18.27
CA GLY A 70 26.05 -27.75 -17.43
C GLY A 70 27.49 -27.39 -17.06
N LEU A 71 28.03 -26.30 -17.61
CA LEU A 71 29.29 -25.73 -17.14
C LEU A 71 29.13 -25.10 -15.77
N THR A 72 30.19 -25.13 -14.97
CA THR A 72 30.23 -24.41 -13.69
C THR A 72 30.34 -22.91 -13.92
N ALA A 73 29.91 -22.11 -12.95
CA ALA A 73 30.01 -20.64 -13.04
C ALA A 73 31.43 -20.13 -13.33
N ALA A 74 32.47 -20.81 -12.83
CA ALA A 74 33.86 -20.45 -13.11
C ALA A 74 34.26 -20.73 -14.57
N GLU A 75 33.75 -21.80 -15.17
CA GLU A 75 33.98 -22.13 -16.59
C GLU A 75 33.21 -21.17 -17.48
N THR A 76 31.94 -20.92 -17.18
CA THR A 76 31.08 -19.96 -17.89
C THR A 76 31.68 -18.56 -17.89
N ALA A 77 32.16 -18.07 -16.74
CA ALA A 77 32.81 -16.75 -16.65
C ALA A 77 34.11 -16.68 -17.49
N ARG A 78 34.87 -17.77 -17.60
CA ARG A 78 36.09 -17.83 -18.44
C ARG A 78 35.79 -17.79 -19.93
N LEU A 79 34.58 -18.16 -20.35
CA LEU A 79 34.13 -18.04 -21.74
C LEU A 79 33.78 -16.60 -22.15
N GLY A 80 33.82 -15.67 -21.21
CA GLY A 80 33.63 -14.25 -21.46
C GLY A 80 32.25 -13.74 -21.05
N ILE A 81 31.58 -14.37 -20.08
CA ILE A 81 30.38 -13.80 -19.47
C ILE A 81 30.76 -13.05 -18.19
N GLY A 82 30.44 -11.76 -18.15
CA GLY A 82 30.52 -10.93 -16.95
C GLY A 82 29.16 -10.91 -16.27
N TYR A 83 29.14 -10.97 -14.94
CA TYR A 83 27.88 -11.01 -14.19
C TYR A 83 27.86 -9.97 -13.07
N VAL A 84 26.79 -9.17 -13.05
CA VAL A 84 26.46 -8.24 -11.96
C VAL A 84 25.20 -8.77 -11.26
N PRO A 85 25.34 -9.46 -10.12
CA PRO A 85 24.20 -9.99 -9.39
C PRO A 85 23.40 -8.90 -8.66
N GLN A 86 22.16 -9.23 -8.33
CA GLN A 86 21.35 -8.44 -7.41
C GLN A 86 22.06 -8.27 -6.05
N GLY A 87 21.92 -7.09 -5.46
CA GLY A 87 22.47 -6.76 -4.14
C GLY A 87 23.96 -6.44 -4.10
N ARG A 88 24.58 -6.11 -5.25
CA ARG A 88 25.95 -5.52 -5.43
C ARG A 88 27.13 -6.45 -5.05
N ARG A 89 26.97 -7.31 -4.05
CA ARG A 89 27.89 -8.38 -3.62
C ARG A 89 29.36 -7.92 -3.51
N LEU A 90 29.58 -6.88 -2.73
CA LEU A 90 30.89 -6.31 -2.42
C LEU A 90 31.45 -6.82 -1.08
N TRP A 91 32.76 -6.76 -0.89
CA TRP A 91 33.41 -7.00 0.40
C TRP A 91 33.49 -5.69 1.19
N PRO A 92 32.78 -5.54 2.31
CA PRO A 92 32.73 -4.25 3.01
C PRO A 92 34.10 -3.73 3.47
N SER A 93 35.03 -4.65 3.74
CA SER A 93 36.37 -4.39 4.27
C SER A 93 37.42 -4.04 3.22
N LEU A 94 37.19 -4.36 1.94
CA LEU A 94 38.15 -4.04 0.87
C LEU A 94 37.88 -2.64 0.34
N THR A 95 38.93 -1.89 0.08
CA THR A 95 38.86 -0.59 -0.58
C THR A 95 38.39 -0.71 -2.03
N VAL A 96 37.93 0.40 -2.63
CA VAL A 96 37.61 0.45 -4.06
C VAL A 96 38.77 -0.07 -4.90
N ASP A 97 39.99 0.37 -4.61
CA ASP A 97 41.17 -0.02 -5.37
C ASP A 97 41.53 -1.50 -5.19
N GLU A 98 41.38 -2.05 -3.97
CA GLU A 98 41.57 -3.47 -3.71
C GLU A 98 40.53 -4.34 -4.44
N HIS A 99 39.28 -3.91 -4.52
CA HIS A 99 38.24 -4.61 -5.29
C HIS A 99 38.60 -4.72 -6.77
N LEU A 100 39.10 -3.63 -7.37
CA LEU A 100 39.44 -3.60 -8.80
C LEU A 100 40.69 -4.44 -9.06
N LYS A 101 41.76 -4.25 -8.27
CA LYS A 101 43.02 -5.01 -8.42
C LYS A 101 42.85 -6.52 -8.22
N LEU A 102 41.91 -6.95 -7.38
CA LEU A 102 41.64 -8.37 -7.15
C LEU A 102 41.10 -9.08 -8.40
N VAL A 103 40.37 -8.36 -9.27
CA VAL A 103 39.65 -8.92 -10.42
C VAL A 103 40.33 -8.59 -11.76
N GLU A 104 41.21 -7.58 -11.76
CA GLU A 104 41.92 -7.12 -12.96
C GLU A 104 42.73 -8.24 -13.63
N LYS A 105 42.42 -8.47 -14.91
CA LYS A 105 43.20 -9.35 -15.78
C LYS A 105 44.23 -8.54 -16.57
N ARG A 106 45.46 -9.05 -16.66
CA ARG A 106 46.51 -8.43 -17.49
C ARG A 106 46.17 -8.54 -18.98
N GLY A 107 46.33 -7.43 -19.70
CA GLY A 107 46.23 -7.39 -21.17
C GLY A 107 44.81 -7.24 -21.75
N GLY A 108 43.81 -6.91 -20.93
CA GLY A 108 42.45 -6.62 -21.37
C GLY A 108 42.20 -5.14 -21.73
N ALA A 109 41.14 -4.87 -22.49
CA ALA A 109 40.69 -3.52 -22.84
C ALA A 109 40.11 -2.75 -21.63
N TRP A 110 39.63 -3.48 -20.62
CA TRP A 110 39.19 -2.93 -19.34
C TRP A 110 40.30 -3.07 -18.30
N THR A 111 40.89 -1.94 -17.91
CA THR A 111 41.87 -1.80 -16.82
C THR A 111 41.28 -0.98 -15.67
N ALA A 112 41.89 -1.03 -14.48
CA ALA A 112 41.44 -0.22 -13.35
C ALA A 112 41.41 1.28 -13.69
N GLU A 113 42.38 1.77 -14.48
CA GLU A 113 42.40 3.16 -14.95
C GLU A 113 41.21 3.51 -15.85
N ARG A 114 40.81 2.60 -16.75
CA ARG A 114 39.61 2.78 -17.58
C ARG A 114 38.34 2.76 -16.73
N ILE A 115 38.28 1.92 -15.69
CA ILE A 115 37.15 1.94 -14.74
C ILE A 115 37.08 3.27 -14.01
N TYR A 116 38.21 3.85 -13.60
CA TYR A 116 38.23 5.17 -12.97
C TYR A 116 37.85 6.31 -13.91
N SER A 117 38.15 6.21 -15.21
CA SER A 117 37.72 7.22 -16.18
C SER A 117 36.21 7.13 -16.47
N VAL A 118 35.66 5.92 -16.53
CA VAL A 118 34.22 5.68 -16.72
C VAL A 118 33.42 6.02 -15.45
N PHE A 119 33.97 5.75 -14.27
CA PHE A 119 33.36 6.05 -12.97
C PHE A 119 34.25 6.99 -12.12
N PRO A 120 34.29 8.30 -12.40
CA PRO A 120 35.15 9.26 -11.68
C PRO A 120 34.92 9.26 -10.16
N ARG A 121 33.69 9.00 -9.72
CA ARG A 121 33.35 8.89 -8.28
C ARG A 121 34.11 7.75 -7.58
N LEU A 122 34.39 6.66 -8.29
CA LEU A 122 35.24 5.59 -7.74
C LEU A 122 36.70 6.03 -7.63
N ALA A 123 37.16 6.91 -8.53
CA ALA A 123 38.52 7.44 -8.49
C ALA A 123 38.73 8.36 -7.28
N GLU A 124 37.73 9.19 -6.95
CA GLU A 124 37.73 10.04 -5.75
C GLU A 124 37.73 9.23 -4.45
N ARG A 125 37.18 8.00 -4.50
CA ARG A 125 36.96 7.11 -3.34
C ARG A 125 37.89 5.90 -3.30
N ARG A 126 39.02 5.94 -4.02
CA ARG A 126 39.97 4.80 -4.15
C ARG A 126 40.32 4.11 -2.83
N GLY A 127 40.55 4.90 -1.77
CA GLY A 127 40.93 4.40 -0.44
C GLY A 127 39.76 4.06 0.49
N ASN A 128 38.51 4.22 0.06
CA ASN A 128 37.34 3.94 0.88
C ASN A 128 36.95 2.46 0.80
N GLY A 129 36.57 1.87 1.93
CA GLY A 129 36.04 0.50 2.00
C GLY A 129 34.67 0.36 1.32
N GLY A 130 34.35 -0.82 0.80
CA GLY A 130 33.07 -1.08 0.12
C GLY A 130 31.83 -0.76 0.97
N GLY A 131 31.92 -0.89 2.30
CA GLY A 131 30.86 -0.52 3.23
C GLY A 131 30.73 0.99 3.50
N GLN A 132 31.69 1.80 3.03
CA GLN A 132 31.71 3.26 3.18
C GLN A 132 31.23 4.00 1.92
N LEU A 133 30.85 3.26 0.88
CA LEU A 133 30.32 3.79 -0.37
C LEU A 133 28.79 3.92 -0.28
N SER A 134 28.23 4.95 -0.91
CA SER A 134 26.79 5.07 -1.14
C SER A 134 26.28 3.93 -2.02
N GLY A 135 24.96 3.68 -2.01
CA GLY A 135 24.39 2.59 -2.79
C GLY A 135 24.68 2.66 -4.30
N GLY A 136 24.74 3.87 -4.86
CA GLY A 136 25.12 4.07 -6.25
C GLY A 136 26.60 3.83 -6.52
N GLU A 137 27.48 4.28 -5.62
CA GLU A 137 28.92 4.00 -5.71
C GLU A 137 29.22 2.51 -5.57
N GLN A 138 28.49 1.80 -4.70
CA GLN A 138 28.58 0.35 -4.60
C GLN A 138 28.15 -0.34 -5.90
N GLN A 139 27.09 0.14 -6.55
CA GLN A 139 26.65 -0.39 -7.84
C GLN A 139 27.71 -0.17 -8.92
N MET A 140 28.25 1.04 -9.03
CA MET A 140 29.32 1.35 -9.99
C MET A 140 30.54 0.45 -9.79
N LEU A 141 30.92 0.19 -8.53
CA LEU A 141 32.00 -0.73 -8.21
C LEU A 141 31.70 -2.17 -8.60
N ALA A 142 30.47 -2.65 -8.40
CA ALA A 142 30.05 -3.99 -8.81
C ALA A 142 30.12 -4.16 -10.34
N ILE A 143 29.65 -3.16 -11.09
CA ILE A 143 29.73 -3.13 -12.56
C ILE A 143 31.19 -3.06 -13.00
N GLY A 144 32.00 -2.19 -12.39
CA GLY A 144 33.43 -2.08 -12.70
C GLY A 144 34.19 -3.39 -12.52
N ARG A 145 33.89 -4.16 -11.46
CA ARG A 145 34.46 -5.50 -11.25
C ARG A 145 34.08 -6.48 -12.37
N ALA A 146 32.84 -6.45 -12.84
CA ALA A 146 32.40 -7.32 -13.92
C ALA A 146 33.08 -6.95 -15.25
N LEU A 147 33.24 -5.66 -15.54
CA LEU A 147 33.93 -5.17 -16.74
C LEU A 147 35.42 -5.56 -16.78
N LEU A 148 36.11 -5.55 -15.63
CA LEU A 148 37.51 -5.99 -15.53
C LEU A 148 37.73 -7.47 -15.92
N ALA A 149 36.68 -8.28 -15.92
CA ALA A 149 36.75 -9.65 -16.45
C ALA A 149 36.94 -9.70 -17.98
N ASN A 150 36.82 -8.55 -18.66
CA ASN A 150 36.81 -8.34 -20.10
C ASN A 150 35.78 -9.24 -20.80
N PRO A 151 34.48 -9.12 -20.44
CA PRO A 151 33.45 -9.99 -20.95
C PRO A 151 33.04 -9.62 -22.39
N ARG A 152 32.63 -10.64 -23.15
CA ARG A 152 31.93 -10.50 -24.44
C ARG A 152 30.42 -10.25 -24.23
N LEU A 153 29.86 -10.84 -23.17
CA LEU A 153 28.47 -10.64 -22.75
C LEU A 153 28.43 -10.21 -21.28
N LEU A 154 27.81 -9.06 -21.00
CA LEU A 154 27.55 -8.61 -19.65
C LEU A 154 26.09 -8.89 -19.27
N VAL A 155 25.89 -9.74 -18.27
CA VAL A 155 24.58 -10.05 -17.69
C VAL A 155 24.40 -9.26 -16.40
N MET A 156 23.31 -8.51 -16.28
CA MET A 156 23.02 -7.71 -15.09
C MET A 156 21.63 -8.00 -14.56
N ASP A 157 21.56 -8.33 -13.27
CA ASP A 157 20.32 -8.65 -12.58
C ASP A 157 19.86 -7.47 -11.72
N GLU A 158 18.82 -6.78 -12.20
CA GLU A 158 18.21 -5.58 -11.60
C GLU A 158 19.25 -4.51 -11.18
N PRO A 159 20.11 -4.04 -12.11
CA PRO A 159 21.23 -3.16 -11.78
C PRO A 159 20.79 -1.78 -11.26
N THR A 160 19.54 -1.39 -11.43
CA THR A 160 19.00 -0.11 -10.95
C THR A 160 18.18 -0.21 -9.66
N GLU A 161 18.03 -1.42 -9.10
CA GLU A 161 17.22 -1.64 -7.91
C GLU A 161 17.76 -0.90 -6.67
N GLY A 162 16.86 -0.17 -6.00
CA GLY A 162 17.18 0.54 -4.76
C GLY A 162 18.20 1.68 -4.94
N LEU A 163 18.39 2.15 -6.17
CA LEU A 163 19.22 3.31 -6.48
C LEU A 163 18.39 4.59 -6.58
N ALA A 164 19.01 5.71 -6.23
CA ALA A 164 18.41 7.01 -6.44
C ALA A 164 18.27 7.31 -7.95
N PRO A 165 17.23 8.02 -8.41
CA PRO A 165 16.96 8.25 -9.84
C PRO A 165 18.11 8.87 -10.66
N VAL A 166 18.91 9.74 -10.03
CA VAL A 166 20.13 10.31 -10.64
C VAL A 166 21.15 9.21 -10.97
N ILE A 167 21.30 8.24 -10.07
CA ILE A 167 22.18 7.09 -10.28
C ILE A 167 21.59 6.14 -11.31
N VAL A 168 20.26 5.93 -11.32
CA VAL A 168 19.58 5.15 -12.36
C VAL A 168 19.85 5.74 -13.74
N SER A 169 19.75 7.06 -13.88
CA SER A 169 20.06 7.77 -15.14
C SER A 169 21.53 7.60 -15.53
N GLN A 170 22.46 7.71 -14.57
CA GLN A 170 23.89 7.48 -14.82
C GLN A 170 24.19 6.05 -15.25
N VAL A 171 23.58 5.05 -14.60
CA VAL A 171 23.72 3.64 -14.98
C VAL A 171 23.16 3.43 -16.38
N ARG A 172 21.95 3.94 -16.67
CA ARG A 172 21.32 3.89 -17.99
C ARG A 172 22.24 4.46 -19.08
N ASP A 173 22.72 5.69 -18.91
CA ASP A 173 23.55 6.36 -19.91
C ASP A 173 24.87 5.60 -20.15
N MET A 174 25.40 4.98 -19.11
CA MET A 174 26.57 4.10 -19.20
C MET A 174 26.25 2.80 -19.96
N LEU A 175 25.10 2.16 -19.73
CA LEU A 175 24.68 0.96 -20.47
C LEU A 175 24.48 1.25 -21.96
N ILE A 176 23.86 2.38 -22.28
CA ILE A 176 23.70 2.85 -23.66
C ILE A 176 25.07 3.04 -24.31
N ARG A 177 26.00 3.73 -23.62
CA ARG A 177 27.36 3.94 -24.14
C ARG A 177 28.10 2.62 -24.36
N LEU A 178 28.03 1.69 -23.41
CA LEU A 178 28.67 0.37 -23.54
C LEU A 178 28.13 -0.43 -24.73
N GLY A 179 26.82 -0.38 -24.98
CA GLY A 179 26.20 -1.04 -26.13
C GLY A 179 26.49 -0.36 -27.48
N GLN A 180 26.57 0.97 -27.51
CA GLN A 180 26.82 1.75 -28.74
C GLN A 180 28.26 1.71 -29.23
N GLU A 181 29.23 1.55 -28.32
CA GLU A 181 30.66 1.44 -28.66
C GLU A 181 30.97 0.09 -29.35
N GLY A 182 30.03 -0.86 -29.36
CA GLY A 182 30.13 -2.13 -30.10
C GLY A 182 31.18 -3.11 -29.55
N GLU A 183 31.77 -2.80 -28.39
CA GLU A 183 32.82 -3.61 -27.76
C GLU A 183 32.26 -4.82 -26.98
N MET A 184 30.98 -4.79 -26.61
CA MET A 184 30.37 -5.78 -25.71
C MET A 184 28.84 -5.82 -25.86
N ASP A 185 28.27 -7.02 -25.74
CA ASP A 185 26.83 -7.24 -25.73
C ASP A 185 26.30 -7.27 -24.28
N VAL A 186 25.05 -6.84 -24.08
CA VAL A 186 24.49 -6.64 -22.73
C VAL A 186 23.10 -7.26 -22.62
N LEU A 187 22.94 -8.14 -21.63
CA LEU A 187 21.64 -8.63 -21.18
C LEU A 187 21.27 -7.93 -19.87
N VAL A 188 20.26 -7.06 -19.92
CA VAL A 188 19.78 -6.32 -18.75
C VAL A 188 18.47 -6.93 -18.26
N ILE A 189 18.43 -7.39 -17.03
CA ILE A 189 17.20 -7.77 -16.37
C ILE A 189 16.71 -6.58 -15.55
N GLU A 190 15.48 -6.16 -15.77
CA GLU A 190 14.90 -5.01 -15.06
C GLU A 190 13.47 -5.27 -14.59
N GLN A 191 13.10 -4.64 -13.48
CA GLN A 191 11.70 -4.51 -13.10
C GLN A 191 11.10 -3.21 -13.67
N ASN A 192 11.94 -2.19 -13.86
CA ASN A 192 11.51 -0.89 -14.34
C ASN A 192 11.46 -0.87 -15.88
N ILE A 193 10.24 -0.87 -16.44
CA ILE A 193 10.01 -0.82 -17.89
C ILE A 193 10.64 0.42 -18.51
N GLY A 194 10.54 1.57 -17.84
CA GLY A 194 11.08 2.82 -18.36
C GLY A 194 12.60 2.76 -18.55
N VAL A 195 13.30 2.09 -17.63
CA VAL A 195 14.74 1.85 -17.75
C VAL A 195 15.02 0.84 -18.86
N ALA A 196 14.33 -0.31 -18.86
CA ALA A 196 14.50 -1.35 -19.86
C ALA A 196 14.30 -0.83 -21.29
N CYS A 197 13.22 -0.08 -21.53
CA CYS A 197 12.93 0.50 -22.83
C CYS A 197 13.89 1.62 -23.23
N ALA A 198 14.58 2.25 -22.28
CA ALA A 198 15.54 3.30 -22.56
C ALA A 198 16.95 2.76 -22.86
N VAL A 199 17.29 1.55 -22.40
CA VAL A 199 18.63 0.95 -22.60
C VAL A 199 18.70 -0.03 -23.77
N SER A 200 17.59 -0.58 -24.23
CA SER A 200 17.56 -1.57 -25.31
C SER A 200 16.55 -1.24 -26.40
N ASP A 201 16.83 -1.67 -27.63
CA ASP A 201 15.89 -1.54 -28.76
C ASP A 201 14.79 -2.60 -28.70
N SER A 202 15.08 -3.76 -28.12
CA SER A 202 14.15 -4.88 -27.94
C SER A 202 13.99 -5.23 -26.46
N VAL A 203 12.77 -5.60 -26.08
CA VAL A 203 12.41 -5.99 -24.71
C VAL A 203 11.67 -7.32 -24.73
N ALA A 204 12.19 -8.30 -23.99
CA ALA A 204 11.54 -9.58 -23.73
C ALA A 204 10.73 -9.53 -22.43
N ILE A 205 9.48 -9.96 -22.47
CA ILE A 205 8.55 -9.86 -21.36
C ILE A 205 8.36 -11.22 -20.72
N MET A 206 8.81 -11.35 -19.47
CA MET A 206 8.75 -12.57 -18.69
C MET A 206 7.52 -12.62 -17.79
N VAL A 207 6.71 -13.67 -17.96
CA VAL A 207 5.50 -13.95 -17.16
C VAL A 207 5.51 -15.42 -16.76
N ASN A 208 5.41 -15.69 -15.46
CA ASN A 208 5.33 -17.04 -14.87
C ASN A 208 6.40 -18.01 -15.39
N GLY A 209 7.66 -17.56 -15.46
CA GLY A 209 8.78 -18.38 -15.91
C GLY A 209 8.88 -18.59 -17.42
N ARG A 210 8.10 -17.86 -18.22
CA ARG A 210 8.10 -17.92 -19.70
C ARG A 210 8.36 -16.54 -20.30
N ILE A 211 9.02 -16.49 -21.45
CA ILE A 211 9.01 -15.29 -22.29
C ILE A 211 7.69 -15.29 -23.04
N ASN A 212 6.77 -14.42 -22.63
CA ASN A 212 5.45 -14.30 -23.25
C ASN A 212 5.56 -13.67 -24.65
N ARG A 213 6.39 -12.64 -24.78
CA ARG A 213 6.59 -11.92 -26.03
C ARG A 213 7.93 -11.16 -26.02
N VAL A 214 8.53 -11.00 -27.19
CA VAL A 214 9.63 -10.07 -27.46
C VAL A 214 9.08 -8.97 -28.37
N MET A 215 9.41 -7.71 -28.10
CA MET A 215 8.88 -6.58 -28.87
C MET A 215 9.81 -5.36 -28.85
N ASP A 216 9.60 -4.44 -29.78
CA ASP A 216 10.34 -3.18 -29.82
C ASP A 216 10.08 -2.34 -28.57
N ALA A 217 11.17 -1.84 -27.99
CA ALA A 217 11.16 -0.99 -26.81
C ALA A 217 10.37 0.30 -27.03
N SER A 218 10.44 0.88 -28.24
CA SER A 218 9.72 2.11 -28.61
C SER A 218 8.20 1.91 -28.59
N ILE A 219 7.72 0.74 -29.04
CA ILE A 219 6.30 0.37 -29.00
C ILE A 219 5.85 0.19 -27.55
N LEU A 220 6.63 -0.55 -26.75
CA LEU A 220 6.31 -0.76 -25.34
C LEU A 220 6.33 0.56 -24.54
N ALA A 221 7.29 1.45 -24.82
CA ALA A 221 7.41 2.75 -24.15
C ALA A 221 6.25 3.70 -24.47
N ALA A 222 5.72 3.65 -25.70
CA ALA A 222 4.63 4.50 -26.14
C ALA A 222 3.24 4.07 -25.63
N ASP A 223 3.06 2.78 -25.30
CA ASP A 223 1.77 2.20 -24.94
C ASP A 223 1.66 1.92 -23.42
N ARG A 224 1.15 2.90 -22.68
CA ARG A 224 0.95 2.79 -21.23
C ARG A 224 -0.07 1.73 -20.84
N ASP A 225 -1.09 1.49 -21.68
CA ASP A 225 -2.11 0.48 -21.41
C ASP A 225 -1.54 -0.91 -21.58
N LEU A 226 -0.64 -1.12 -22.55
CA LEU A 226 0.11 -2.37 -22.72
C LEU A 226 1.10 -2.62 -21.58
N GLN A 227 1.81 -1.58 -21.12
CA GLN A 227 2.66 -1.68 -19.92
C GLN A 227 1.83 -2.11 -18.71
N GLN A 228 0.65 -1.51 -18.53
CA GLN A 228 -0.28 -1.90 -17.48
C GLN A 228 -0.90 -3.27 -17.71
N ALA A 229 -1.23 -3.69 -18.93
CA ALA A 229 -1.84 -5.01 -19.16
C ALA A 229 -0.84 -6.15 -18.90
N LEU A 230 0.42 -5.96 -19.32
CA LEU A 230 1.47 -6.97 -19.23
C LEU A 230 2.08 -7.05 -17.82
N LEU A 231 2.05 -5.95 -17.05
CA LEU A 231 2.66 -5.86 -15.72
C LEU A 231 1.69 -5.36 -14.63
N GLY A 232 0.40 -5.28 -14.92
CA GLY A 232 -0.76 -4.87 -14.11
C GLY A 232 -1.91 -5.86 -14.33
N VAL A 233 -1.85 -7.05 -13.74
CA VAL A 233 -2.77 -8.16 -14.10
C VAL A 233 -4.25 -7.74 -14.01
N GLY A 234 -4.92 -7.83 -15.16
CA GLY A 234 -6.36 -7.66 -15.31
C GLY A 234 -6.93 -8.35 -16.56
N ARG A 235 -6.59 -9.62 -16.83
CA ARG A 235 -7.47 -10.67 -17.39
C ARG A 235 -6.65 -11.93 -17.75
N HIS A 236 -7.29 -13.07 -17.56
CA HIS A 236 -6.80 -14.45 -17.64
C HIS A 236 -5.83 -14.75 -18.81
N ALA A 237 -4.79 -15.53 -18.53
CA ALA A 237 -4.09 -16.34 -19.52
C ALA A 237 -4.28 -17.81 -19.15
N HIS A 238 -5.21 -18.47 -19.84
CA HIS A 238 -5.24 -19.87 -20.30
C HIS A 238 -6.68 -20.22 -20.71
N ASP A 239 -7.00 -19.94 -21.98
CA ASP A 239 -7.29 -20.94 -23.02
C ASP A 239 -7.89 -20.23 -24.23
N GLU A 240 -7.22 -20.39 -25.37
CA GLU A 240 -7.71 -19.95 -26.67
C GLU A 240 -8.99 -20.71 -27.02
N THR A 241 -10.06 -19.98 -27.30
CA THR A 241 -11.07 -20.39 -28.28
C THR A 241 -11.68 -19.14 -28.91
N ASP A 242 -11.58 -19.06 -30.23
CA ASP A 242 -12.14 -18.01 -31.08
C ASP A 242 -13.64 -17.81 -30.80
N GLN A 243 -14.03 -16.59 -30.42
CA GLN A 243 -15.38 -16.07 -30.66
C GLN A 243 -15.34 -14.54 -30.77
N GLN A 244 -15.76 -14.03 -31.93
CA GLN A 244 -15.83 -12.61 -32.29
C GLN A 244 -16.64 -11.81 -31.28
N ALA A 245 -16.02 -10.80 -30.65
CA ALA A 245 -16.69 -9.87 -29.75
C ALA A 245 -17.28 -8.68 -30.52
N ALA A 246 -18.58 -8.44 -30.32
CA ALA A 246 -19.28 -7.24 -30.76
C ALA A 246 -18.87 -6.00 -29.92
N PRO A 247 -18.93 -4.77 -30.46
CA PRO A 247 -18.41 -3.58 -29.78
C PRO A 247 -19.26 -3.17 -28.57
N ALA A 248 -18.58 -2.80 -27.48
CA ALA A 248 -19.18 -2.30 -26.25
C ALA A 248 -19.77 -0.88 -26.41
N PRO A 249 -20.90 -0.56 -25.76
CA PRO A 249 -21.49 0.78 -25.81
C PRO A 249 -20.72 1.77 -24.91
N ARG A 250 -20.65 3.03 -25.35
CA ARG A 250 -20.00 4.15 -24.65
C ARG A 250 -20.78 4.58 -23.39
N PRO A 251 -20.12 5.16 -22.38
CA PRO A 251 -20.78 5.64 -21.16
C PRO A 251 -21.62 6.89 -21.47
N GLN A 252 -22.87 6.93 -20.99
CA GLN A 252 -23.68 8.13 -20.93
C GLN A 252 -23.58 8.77 -19.54
N GLU A 253 -23.40 10.10 -19.53
CA GLU A 253 -23.47 10.95 -18.34
C GLU A 253 -24.83 10.80 -17.65
N THR A 254 -24.82 10.61 -16.33
CA THR A 254 -26.04 10.43 -15.53
C THR A 254 -26.35 11.72 -14.76
N GLU A 255 -27.35 12.47 -15.22
CA GLU A 255 -27.98 13.54 -14.44
C GLU A 255 -28.72 12.94 -13.23
N GLU A 256 -28.55 13.53 -12.05
CA GLU A 256 -29.35 13.21 -10.87
C GLU A 256 -30.82 13.56 -11.12
N LYS A 257 -31.68 12.54 -11.29
CA LYS A 257 -33.15 12.71 -11.32
C LYS A 257 -33.82 12.00 -10.15
N VAL A 258 -34.58 12.79 -9.40
CA VAL A 258 -35.47 12.37 -8.31
C VAL A 258 -36.39 11.25 -8.80
N THR A 259 -36.34 10.09 -8.15
CA THR A 259 -37.16 8.92 -8.50
C THR A 259 -38.45 8.90 -7.68
N ARG A 260 -39.62 8.94 -8.34
CA ARG A 260 -40.92 8.68 -7.71
C ARG A 260 -41.21 7.18 -7.74
N ILE A 261 -41.57 6.58 -6.60
CA ILE A 261 -41.97 5.17 -6.52
C ILE A 261 -43.50 5.10 -6.58
N TYR A 262 -44.02 4.44 -7.60
CA TYR A 262 -45.45 4.18 -7.78
C TYR A 262 -45.79 2.77 -7.29
N LEU A 263 -46.72 2.65 -6.34
CA LEU A 263 -47.27 1.37 -5.89
C LEU A 263 -48.45 1.01 -6.80
N SER A 264 -48.29 0.00 -7.66
CA SER A 264 -49.29 -0.34 -8.68
C SER A 264 -50.51 -1.11 -8.14
N ASN A 265 -50.50 -1.60 -6.90
CA ASN A 265 -51.70 -2.02 -6.18
C ASN A 265 -51.33 -2.32 -4.71
N PRO A 266 -52.08 -1.84 -3.70
CA PRO A 266 -51.79 -2.17 -2.30
C PRO A 266 -52.10 -3.64 -1.95
N GLU A 267 -52.82 -4.38 -2.79
CA GLU A 267 -53.11 -5.81 -2.61
C GLU A 267 -52.84 -6.64 -3.89
N VAL A 268 -52.47 -7.91 -3.70
CA VAL A 268 -52.10 -8.84 -4.79
C VAL A 268 -53.34 -9.15 -5.66
N PRO A 269 -53.32 -8.94 -6.98
CA PRO A 269 -54.50 -9.13 -7.82
C PRO A 269 -54.93 -10.61 -7.86
N THR A 270 -56.21 -10.86 -7.60
CA THR A 270 -56.87 -12.14 -7.95
C THR A 270 -57.51 -12.06 -9.34
N ARG A 271 -57.98 -13.18 -9.89
CA ARG A 271 -58.59 -13.29 -11.24
C ARG A 271 -59.84 -12.42 -11.48
N TRP A 272 -60.37 -11.79 -10.43
CA TRP A 272 -61.55 -10.92 -10.47
C TRP A 272 -61.21 -9.44 -10.25
N SER A 273 -59.92 -9.08 -10.19
CA SER A 273 -59.47 -7.71 -9.91
C SER A 273 -59.66 -6.83 -11.14
N GLN A 274 -60.34 -5.69 -10.97
CA GLN A 274 -60.51 -4.69 -12.02
C GLN A 274 -59.22 -3.86 -12.19
N PRO A 275 -58.87 -3.41 -13.41
CA PRO A 275 -57.72 -2.54 -13.64
C PRO A 275 -57.88 -1.19 -12.90
N VAL A 276 -56.85 -0.77 -12.16
CA VAL A 276 -56.86 0.53 -11.44
C VAL A 276 -56.53 1.67 -12.40
N PRO A 277 -57.34 2.75 -12.46
CA PRO A 277 -57.06 3.90 -13.32
C PRO A 277 -55.74 4.59 -12.97
N VAL A 278 -54.95 4.97 -14.00
CA VAL A 278 -53.63 5.61 -13.87
C VAL A 278 -53.63 6.82 -12.92
N ARG A 279 -54.69 7.62 -12.96
CA ARG A 279 -54.85 8.82 -12.11
C ARG A 279 -54.85 8.50 -10.60
N MET A 280 -55.34 7.32 -10.22
CA MET A 280 -55.33 6.85 -8.83
C MET A 280 -53.93 6.39 -8.40
N ILE A 281 -53.18 5.76 -9.30
CA ILE A 281 -51.79 5.31 -9.08
C ILE A 281 -50.89 6.52 -8.84
N GLU A 282 -51.07 7.59 -9.63
CA GLU A 282 -50.32 8.84 -9.46
C GLU A 282 -50.61 9.55 -8.13
N GLN A 283 -51.86 9.54 -7.66
CA GLN A 283 -52.23 10.13 -6.36
C GLN A 283 -51.67 9.34 -5.16
N SER A 284 -51.46 8.02 -5.32
CA SER A 284 -50.87 7.16 -4.30
C SER A 284 -49.33 7.14 -4.26
N ALA A 285 -48.66 7.82 -5.19
CA ALA A 285 -47.20 7.83 -5.27
C ALA A 285 -46.59 8.57 -4.06
N ARG A 286 -45.73 7.87 -3.29
CA ARG A 286 -44.99 8.49 -2.18
C ARG A 286 -43.67 9.04 -2.69
N THR A 287 -43.40 10.31 -2.36
CA THR A 287 -42.07 10.90 -2.54
C THR A 287 -41.23 10.50 -1.32
N VAL A 288 -40.21 9.66 -1.50
CA VAL A 288 -39.26 9.35 -0.43
C VAL A 288 -38.21 10.45 -0.43
N THR A 289 -38.42 11.46 0.41
CA THR A 289 -37.36 12.36 0.86
C THR A 289 -37.36 12.34 2.38
N GLU A 290 -37.06 11.17 2.94
CA GLU A 290 -36.53 11.11 4.30
C GLU A 290 -35.09 10.61 4.18
N VAL A 291 -34.17 11.55 4.33
CA VAL A 291 -32.87 11.26 4.93
C VAL A 291 -33.22 10.64 6.27
N GLY A 292 -33.25 9.30 6.31
CA GLY A 292 -33.52 8.56 7.52
C GLY A 292 -32.59 9.12 8.58
N LYS A 293 -33.16 9.63 9.68
CA LYS A 293 -32.41 9.97 10.88
C LYS A 293 -31.48 8.81 11.12
N THR A 294 -30.20 9.02 10.82
CA THR A 294 -29.17 8.05 11.11
C THR A 294 -29.20 8.00 12.62
N ASN A 295 -29.78 6.94 13.18
CA ASN A 295 -29.59 6.63 14.57
C ASN A 295 -28.08 6.52 14.71
N VAL A 296 -27.46 7.59 15.21
CA VAL A 296 -26.09 7.59 15.69
C VAL A 296 -26.15 6.60 16.83
N VAL A 297 -25.81 5.35 16.52
CA VAL A 297 -25.58 4.31 17.52
C VAL A 297 -24.47 4.90 18.37
N ALA A 298 -24.82 5.36 19.57
CA ALA A 298 -23.85 5.81 20.54
C ALA A 298 -22.79 4.71 20.63
N LEU A 299 -21.54 5.04 20.27
CA LEU A 299 -20.41 4.13 20.39
C LEU A 299 -20.30 3.74 21.86
N GLN A 300 -20.90 2.61 22.21
CA GLN A 300 -20.66 1.98 23.49
C GLN A 300 -19.19 1.63 23.52
N THR A 301 -18.51 1.95 24.62
CA THR A 301 -17.16 1.46 24.90
C THR A 301 -17.13 -0.02 24.56
N PRO A 302 -16.17 -0.53 23.75
CA PRO A 302 -16.07 -1.96 23.50
C PRO A 302 -15.75 -2.65 24.82
N LYS A 303 -16.79 -2.95 25.60
CA LYS A 303 -16.70 -3.78 26.78
C LYS A 303 -16.20 -5.12 26.27
N VAL A 304 -15.13 -5.62 26.87
CA VAL A 304 -14.73 -7.01 26.66
C VAL A 304 -15.98 -7.85 26.96
N PRO A 305 -16.53 -8.57 25.97
CA PRO A 305 -17.77 -9.30 26.19
C PRO A 305 -17.54 -10.26 27.36
N THR A 306 -18.44 -10.26 28.34
CA THR A 306 -18.39 -11.18 29.49
C THR A 306 -18.33 -12.63 29.01
N VAL A 307 -18.96 -12.91 27.87
CA VAL A 307 -18.80 -14.12 27.07
C VAL A 307 -18.64 -13.69 25.62
N GLY A 308 -17.42 -13.81 25.07
CA GLY A 308 -17.15 -13.44 23.68
C GLY A 308 -16.91 -14.65 22.77
N ILE A 309 -17.28 -14.52 21.51
CA ILE A 309 -17.16 -15.53 20.45
C ILE A 309 -15.87 -15.30 19.67
N THR A 310 -15.14 -16.39 19.45
CA THR A 310 -14.02 -16.44 18.53
C THR A 310 -14.51 -16.88 17.15
N TYR A 311 -14.30 -16.05 16.13
CA TYR A 311 -14.73 -16.38 14.77
C TYR A 311 -13.57 -16.96 13.95
N VAL A 312 -13.82 -18.09 13.31
CA VAL A 312 -12.91 -18.69 12.33
C VAL A 312 -13.52 -18.47 10.94
N CYS A 313 -12.89 -17.62 10.16
CA CYS A 313 -13.48 -17.02 8.95
C CYS A 313 -12.73 -17.49 7.70
N GLY A 314 -13.46 -17.86 6.65
CA GLY A 314 -12.85 -18.16 5.35
C GLY A 314 -13.81 -18.85 4.39
N THR A 315 -13.28 -19.31 3.25
CA THR A 315 -14.05 -19.96 2.19
C THR A 315 -14.05 -21.48 2.42
N LEU A 316 -15.14 -22.02 3.00
CA LEU A 316 -15.19 -23.44 3.40
C LEU A 316 -15.29 -24.41 2.22
N ASP A 317 -15.76 -23.94 1.07
CA ASP A 317 -15.78 -24.69 -0.20
C ASP A 317 -14.39 -25.16 -0.64
N THR A 318 -13.36 -24.38 -0.32
CA THR A 318 -11.97 -24.63 -0.73
C THR A 318 -11.05 -24.94 0.43
N LYS A 319 -11.33 -24.43 1.64
CA LYS A 319 -10.45 -24.53 2.83
C LYS A 319 -11.17 -25.05 4.06
N GLY A 320 -12.21 -25.85 3.86
CA GLY A 320 -13.06 -26.32 4.95
C GLY A 320 -12.32 -27.24 5.93
N GLN A 321 -11.30 -27.98 5.51
CA GLN A 321 -10.57 -28.88 6.43
C GLN A 321 -9.67 -28.08 7.38
N GLU A 322 -8.95 -27.12 6.84
CA GLU A 322 -8.00 -26.24 7.53
C GLU A 322 -8.71 -25.33 8.54
N LEU A 323 -9.84 -24.72 8.15
CA LEU A 323 -10.64 -23.87 9.02
C LEU A 323 -11.28 -24.68 10.16
N ARG A 324 -11.76 -25.90 9.88
CA ARG A 324 -12.27 -26.80 10.94
C ARG A 324 -11.17 -27.22 11.90
N HIS A 325 -9.98 -27.52 11.39
CA HIS A 325 -8.82 -27.85 12.23
C HIS A 325 -8.45 -26.72 13.19
N ILE A 326 -8.41 -25.47 12.71
CA ILE A 326 -8.24 -24.28 13.57
C ILE A 326 -9.35 -24.21 14.62
N ALA A 327 -10.61 -24.39 14.21
CA ALA A 327 -11.75 -24.31 15.12
C ALA A 327 -11.72 -25.39 16.21
N GLU A 328 -11.30 -26.61 15.88
CA GLU A 328 -11.12 -27.72 16.83
C GLU A 328 -10.07 -27.38 17.90
N ILE A 329 -8.92 -26.85 17.50
CA ILE A 329 -7.87 -26.43 18.43
C ILE A 329 -8.39 -25.34 19.38
N LEU A 330 -9.04 -24.30 18.83
CA LEU A 330 -9.59 -23.21 19.64
C LEU A 330 -10.69 -23.68 20.62
N ARG A 331 -11.52 -24.64 20.21
CA ARG A 331 -12.52 -25.28 21.11
C ARG A 331 -11.84 -26.11 22.19
N GLY A 332 -10.78 -26.85 21.84
CA GLY A 332 -9.95 -27.59 22.80
C GLY A 332 -9.30 -26.67 23.85
N GLU A 333 -8.98 -25.43 23.47
CA GLU A 333 -8.51 -24.38 24.37
C GLU A 333 -9.60 -23.77 25.28
N GLY A 334 -10.85 -24.24 25.17
CA GLY A 334 -11.98 -23.78 25.98
C GLY A 334 -12.60 -22.46 25.50
N LEU A 335 -12.38 -22.07 24.24
CA LEU A 335 -13.01 -20.89 23.65
C LEU A 335 -14.35 -21.23 22.98
N LEU A 336 -15.28 -20.28 22.99
CA LEU A 336 -16.49 -20.37 22.19
C LEU A 336 -16.15 -20.01 20.75
N VAL A 337 -16.40 -20.92 19.81
CA VAL A 337 -15.98 -20.78 18.42
C VAL A 337 -17.17 -20.92 17.47
N ARG A 338 -17.27 -20.01 16.50
CA ARG A 338 -18.18 -20.11 15.35
C ARG A 338 -17.39 -20.05 14.04
N LEU A 339 -17.67 -20.97 13.12
CA LEU A 339 -17.18 -20.89 11.75
C LEU A 339 -18.04 -19.89 10.97
N VAL A 340 -17.37 -19.05 10.18
CA VAL A 340 -17.99 -18.12 9.25
C VAL A 340 -17.54 -18.48 7.85
N ASP A 341 -18.51 -18.90 7.04
CA ASP A 341 -18.27 -19.25 5.66
C ASP A 341 -18.50 -18.07 4.73
N LEU A 342 -17.50 -17.84 3.89
CA LEU A 342 -17.40 -16.74 2.94
C LEU A 342 -17.34 -17.25 1.50
N ALA A 343 -17.67 -18.53 1.27
CA ALA A 343 -17.77 -19.11 -0.05
C ALA A 343 -18.78 -18.36 -0.93
N THR A 344 -18.42 -18.16 -2.20
CA THR A 344 -19.26 -17.49 -3.20
C THR A 344 -19.88 -18.45 -4.21
N SER A 345 -19.61 -19.76 -4.09
CA SER A 345 -20.08 -20.81 -5.00
C SER A 345 -21.58 -21.05 -4.95
N GLY A 346 -22.25 -20.66 -3.85
CA GLY A 346 -23.67 -20.93 -3.62
C GLY A 346 -23.97 -22.34 -3.11
N GLU A 347 -22.94 -23.15 -2.86
CA GLU A 347 -23.09 -24.49 -2.28
C GLU A 347 -23.57 -24.45 -0.82
N ARG A 348 -24.09 -25.59 -0.34
CA ARG A 348 -24.54 -25.72 1.05
C ARG A 348 -23.33 -25.66 2.00
N SER A 349 -23.39 -24.75 2.95
CA SER A 349 -22.36 -24.58 3.98
C SER A 349 -22.68 -25.39 5.24
N GLY A 350 -21.65 -25.99 5.82
CA GLY A 350 -21.71 -26.61 7.15
C GLY A 350 -21.26 -25.68 8.29
N ALA A 351 -21.04 -24.39 8.03
CA ALA A 351 -20.68 -23.42 9.06
C ALA A 351 -21.87 -23.00 9.92
N GLU A 352 -21.61 -22.63 11.18
CA GLU A 352 -22.64 -22.03 12.05
C GLU A 352 -23.13 -20.68 11.50
N ILE A 353 -22.26 -19.93 10.79
CA ILE A 353 -22.62 -18.72 10.05
C ILE A 353 -22.43 -18.97 8.54
N PRO A 354 -23.51 -19.28 7.80
CA PRO A 354 -23.43 -19.62 6.37
C PRO A 354 -23.30 -18.37 5.48
N PRO A 355 -22.85 -18.52 4.21
CA PRO A 355 -22.52 -17.39 3.34
C PRO A 355 -23.70 -16.45 3.06
N HIS A 356 -24.92 -16.98 2.96
CA HIS A 356 -26.11 -16.15 2.71
C HIS A 356 -26.42 -15.19 3.87
N THR A 357 -26.07 -15.56 5.11
CA THR A 357 -26.24 -14.69 6.29
C THR A 357 -25.29 -13.51 6.23
N VAL A 358 -24.04 -13.76 5.82
CA VAL A 358 -23.05 -12.70 5.60
C VAL A 358 -23.45 -11.83 4.41
N ALA A 359 -23.81 -12.46 3.28
CA ALA A 359 -24.19 -11.78 2.05
C ALA A 359 -25.40 -10.83 2.21
N ALA A 360 -26.32 -11.12 3.14
CA ALA A 360 -27.45 -10.25 3.45
C ALA A 360 -27.03 -8.84 3.96
N HIS A 361 -25.80 -8.69 4.46
CA HIS A 361 -25.27 -7.40 4.95
C HIS A 361 -24.67 -6.52 3.85
N HIS A 362 -24.61 -7.02 2.62
CA HIS A 362 -24.23 -6.22 1.47
C HIS A 362 -25.28 -5.11 1.21
N PRO A 363 -24.91 -3.88 0.81
CA PRO A 363 -25.87 -2.80 0.55
C PRO A 363 -26.95 -3.11 -0.50
N ARG A 364 -26.66 -4.02 -1.43
CA ARG A 364 -27.61 -4.54 -2.45
C ARG A 364 -28.25 -5.87 -2.05
N GLY A 365 -28.17 -6.25 -0.77
CA GLY A 365 -28.51 -7.58 -0.27
C GLY A 365 -27.68 -8.69 -0.92
N ALA A 366 -28.13 -9.94 -0.76
CA ALA A 366 -27.41 -11.13 -1.24
C ALA A 366 -27.14 -11.13 -2.76
N ALA A 367 -27.98 -10.45 -3.56
CA ALA A 367 -27.79 -10.30 -5.00
C ALA A 367 -26.51 -9.52 -5.37
N GLY A 368 -25.99 -8.69 -4.46
CA GLY A 368 -24.71 -8.01 -4.65
C GLY A 368 -23.49 -8.91 -4.45
N VAL A 369 -23.69 -10.13 -3.94
CA VAL A 369 -22.64 -11.14 -3.70
C VAL A 369 -22.77 -12.30 -4.68
N PHE A 370 -23.96 -12.84 -4.89
CA PHE A 370 -24.18 -13.96 -5.80
C PHE A 370 -24.48 -13.47 -7.22
N THR A 371 -23.50 -12.80 -7.83
CA THR A 371 -23.62 -12.14 -9.14
C THR A 371 -23.43 -13.10 -10.34
N GLY A 372 -22.94 -14.32 -10.11
CA GLY A 372 -22.57 -15.28 -11.16
C GLY A 372 -21.19 -15.04 -11.78
N ASP A 373 -20.56 -13.88 -11.53
CA ASP A 373 -19.17 -13.60 -11.89
C ASP A 373 -18.29 -13.67 -10.63
N ARG A 374 -17.21 -14.46 -10.70
CA ARG A 374 -16.34 -14.73 -9.54
C ARG A 374 -15.70 -13.47 -8.98
N GLY A 375 -15.26 -12.54 -9.83
CA GLY A 375 -14.57 -11.32 -9.40
C GLY A 375 -15.50 -10.40 -8.61
N SER A 376 -16.66 -10.08 -9.17
CA SER A 376 -17.69 -9.28 -8.53
C SER A 376 -18.29 -9.97 -7.29
N ALA A 377 -18.41 -11.30 -7.30
CA ALA A 377 -18.89 -12.05 -6.15
C ALA A 377 -17.94 -11.98 -4.95
N VAL A 378 -16.64 -12.12 -5.17
CA VAL A 378 -15.62 -11.99 -4.11
C VAL A 378 -15.62 -10.56 -3.57
N ALA A 379 -15.62 -9.54 -4.43
CA ALA A 379 -15.67 -8.15 -3.99
C ALA A 379 -16.96 -7.84 -3.21
N GLY A 380 -18.10 -8.38 -3.67
CA GLY A 380 -19.38 -8.31 -2.97
C GLY A 380 -19.32 -8.96 -1.60
N MET A 381 -18.77 -10.18 -1.50
CA MET A 381 -18.63 -10.90 -0.23
C MET A 381 -17.71 -10.17 0.73
N THR A 382 -16.57 -9.64 0.28
CA THR A 382 -15.65 -8.83 1.08
C THR A 382 -16.38 -7.66 1.75
N ARG A 383 -17.17 -6.90 0.96
CA ARG A 383 -17.96 -5.77 1.47
C ARG A 383 -19.07 -6.22 2.42
N ALA A 384 -19.75 -7.31 2.10
CA ALA A 384 -20.79 -7.89 2.96
C ALA A 384 -20.22 -8.32 4.31
N PHE A 385 -19.07 -8.99 4.29
CA PHE A 385 -18.38 -9.46 5.49
C PHE A 385 -17.86 -8.32 6.35
N GLU A 386 -17.35 -7.25 5.73
CA GLU A 386 -16.97 -6.02 6.44
C GLU A 386 -18.16 -5.41 7.20
N HIS A 387 -19.32 -5.31 6.54
CA HIS A 387 -20.55 -4.80 7.15
C HIS A 387 -21.08 -5.71 8.26
N TRP A 388 -21.07 -7.02 8.02
CA TRP A 388 -21.47 -8.01 9.01
C TRP A 388 -20.57 -7.96 10.25
N MET A 389 -19.26 -7.85 10.07
CA MET A 389 -18.29 -7.79 11.16
C MET A 389 -18.47 -6.52 12.01
N ARG A 390 -18.79 -5.37 11.39
CA ARG A 390 -19.12 -4.13 12.12
C ARG A 390 -20.34 -4.27 13.03
N ALA A 391 -21.30 -5.14 12.69
CA ALA A 391 -22.50 -5.35 13.48
C ALA A 391 -22.25 -6.28 14.70
N GLN A 392 -21.10 -6.96 14.76
CA GLN A 392 -20.80 -7.88 15.87
C GLN A 392 -20.28 -7.11 17.08
N THR A 393 -20.84 -7.41 18.26
CA THR A 393 -20.46 -6.78 19.54
C THR A 393 -19.83 -7.77 20.52
N ASP A 394 -19.85 -9.06 20.20
CA ASP A 394 -19.44 -10.19 21.01
C ASP A 394 -18.07 -10.77 20.58
N VAL A 395 -17.32 -10.09 19.73
CA VAL A 395 -16.06 -10.59 19.18
C VAL A 395 -14.96 -10.69 20.24
N ALA A 396 -14.61 -11.91 20.63
CA ALA A 396 -13.46 -12.20 21.48
C ALA A 396 -12.14 -12.18 20.71
N GLY A 397 -12.15 -12.64 19.47
CA GLY A 397 -11.01 -12.67 18.55
C GLY A 397 -11.41 -13.28 17.21
N VAL A 398 -10.60 -13.03 16.17
CA VAL A 398 -10.86 -13.53 14.82
C VAL A 398 -9.62 -14.17 14.22
N ILE A 399 -9.80 -15.28 13.50
CA ILE A 399 -8.73 -15.92 12.73
C ILE A 399 -9.22 -16.33 11.34
N ALA A 400 -8.33 -16.23 10.36
CA ALA A 400 -8.54 -16.75 9.02
C ALA A 400 -7.28 -17.46 8.52
N ALA A 401 -7.44 -18.36 7.55
CA ALA A 401 -6.34 -19.01 6.86
C ALA A 401 -6.59 -19.04 5.35
N GLY A 402 -5.60 -18.66 4.54
CA GLY A 402 -5.72 -18.77 3.09
C GLY A 402 -4.64 -18.08 2.27
N GLY A 403 -4.76 -18.20 0.95
CA GLY A 403 -3.87 -17.52 0.01
C GLY A 403 -4.14 -16.02 -0.12
N SER A 404 -3.61 -15.39 -1.18
CA SER A 404 -3.79 -13.96 -1.46
C SER A 404 -5.26 -13.54 -1.52
N GLY A 405 -6.10 -14.27 -2.26
CA GLY A 405 -7.53 -13.97 -2.40
C GLY A 405 -8.31 -14.11 -1.08
N GLY A 406 -8.03 -15.15 -0.29
CA GLY A 406 -8.67 -15.34 1.02
C GLY A 406 -8.24 -14.27 2.03
N THR A 407 -6.96 -13.89 2.00
CA THR A 407 -6.39 -12.81 2.83
C THR A 407 -7.05 -11.46 2.48
N ALA A 408 -7.16 -11.15 1.19
CA ALA A 408 -7.80 -9.92 0.71
C ALA A 408 -9.29 -9.86 1.05
N LEU A 409 -9.97 -11.01 1.09
CA LEU A 409 -11.39 -11.11 1.44
C LEU A 409 -11.65 -10.78 2.92
N VAL A 410 -10.84 -11.31 3.84
CA VAL A 410 -11.08 -11.18 5.28
C VAL A 410 -10.46 -9.92 5.91
N ALA A 411 -9.35 -9.42 5.36
CA ALA A 411 -8.60 -8.33 5.96
C ALA A 411 -9.42 -7.03 6.17
N PRO A 412 -10.24 -6.56 5.21
CA PRO A 412 -11.08 -5.36 5.42
C PRO A 412 -12.01 -5.51 6.63
N ALA A 413 -12.66 -6.66 6.79
CA ALA A 413 -13.52 -6.94 7.93
C ALA A 413 -12.74 -7.02 9.24
N PHE A 414 -11.53 -7.58 9.25
CA PHE A 414 -10.72 -7.64 10.47
C PHE A 414 -10.29 -6.22 10.92
N ARG A 415 -9.98 -5.33 9.96
CA ARG A 415 -9.61 -3.95 10.25
C ARG A 415 -10.73 -3.11 10.85
N VAL A 416 -12.01 -3.48 10.71
CA VAL A 416 -13.10 -2.69 11.33
C VAL A 416 -13.14 -2.89 12.84
N LEU A 417 -12.66 -4.04 13.33
CA LEU A 417 -12.67 -4.37 14.75
C LEU A 417 -11.75 -3.44 15.55
N PRO A 418 -12.10 -3.06 16.79
CA PRO A 418 -11.26 -2.20 17.61
C PRO A 418 -9.82 -2.72 17.77
N VAL A 419 -8.86 -1.80 17.89
CA VAL A 419 -7.48 -2.12 18.28
C VAL A 419 -7.51 -2.83 19.64
N GLY A 420 -6.68 -3.86 19.79
CA GLY A 420 -6.63 -4.73 20.96
C GLY A 420 -7.56 -5.95 20.90
N VAL A 421 -8.55 -6.00 19.99
CA VAL A 421 -9.23 -7.26 19.66
C VAL A 421 -8.24 -8.17 18.94
N PRO A 422 -7.97 -9.42 19.39
CA PRO A 422 -7.05 -10.33 18.72
C PRO A 422 -7.49 -10.66 17.28
N LYS A 423 -6.59 -10.46 16.30
CA LYS A 423 -6.85 -10.71 14.87
C LYS A 423 -5.63 -11.40 14.26
N VAL A 424 -5.81 -12.63 13.77
CA VAL A 424 -4.73 -13.44 13.19
C VAL A 424 -5.10 -13.87 11.77
N ILE A 425 -4.19 -13.72 10.82
CA ILE A 425 -4.37 -14.28 9.48
C ILE A 425 -3.16 -15.16 9.16
N VAL A 426 -3.40 -16.46 8.99
CA VAL A 426 -2.40 -17.40 8.47
C VAL A 426 -2.43 -17.31 6.93
N SER A 427 -1.39 -16.73 6.34
CA SER A 427 -1.42 -16.27 4.95
C SER A 427 -0.19 -16.68 4.15
N THR A 428 -0.38 -17.07 2.90
CA THR A 428 0.71 -17.32 1.95
C THR A 428 1.41 -16.03 1.50
N VAL A 429 0.81 -14.86 1.80
CA VAL A 429 1.37 -13.55 1.43
C VAL A 429 1.83 -12.73 2.64
N ALA A 430 1.98 -13.37 3.81
CA ALA A 430 2.53 -12.70 4.99
C ALA A 430 4.02 -12.32 4.83
N SER A 431 4.78 -13.08 4.03
CA SER A 431 6.18 -12.78 3.68
C SER A 431 6.24 -11.91 2.41
N GLY A 432 5.79 -10.66 2.51
CA GLY A 432 5.70 -9.73 1.38
C GLY A 432 5.18 -8.34 1.79
N ASN A 433 4.65 -7.58 0.84
CA ASN A 433 3.98 -6.31 1.16
C ASN A 433 2.61 -6.57 1.82
N THR A 434 2.53 -6.26 3.12
CA THR A 434 1.35 -6.50 3.94
C THR A 434 0.54 -5.25 4.27
N GLU A 435 0.96 -4.06 3.82
CA GLU A 435 0.32 -2.78 4.14
C GLU A 435 -1.17 -2.80 3.78
N GLN A 436 -1.50 -3.29 2.60
CA GLN A 436 -2.88 -3.40 2.10
C GLN A 436 -3.78 -4.36 2.90
N TYR A 437 -3.22 -5.24 3.74
CA TYR A 437 -3.96 -6.19 4.57
C TYR A 437 -4.04 -5.70 6.02
N VAL A 438 -2.92 -5.26 6.59
CA VAL A 438 -2.86 -4.81 7.99
C VAL A 438 -3.47 -3.42 8.15
N GLY A 439 -3.15 -2.49 7.25
CA GLY A 439 -3.59 -1.09 7.32
C GLY A 439 -3.24 -0.44 8.66
N PRO A 440 -4.10 0.45 9.20
CA PRO A 440 -3.88 1.08 10.51
C PRO A 440 -4.27 0.21 11.71
N SER A 441 -4.49 -1.10 11.51
CA SER A 441 -4.93 -2.03 12.56
C SER A 441 -3.77 -2.89 13.07
N ASP A 442 -3.96 -3.50 14.24
CA ASP A 442 -3.06 -4.49 14.87
C ASP A 442 -3.30 -5.94 14.40
N ILE A 443 -3.44 -6.16 13.10
CA ILE A 443 -3.59 -7.52 12.53
C ILE A 443 -2.24 -8.24 12.58
N THR A 444 -2.21 -9.44 13.15
CA THR A 444 -1.04 -10.32 13.09
C THR A 444 -1.12 -11.22 11.86
N MET A 445 -0.14 -11.10 10.97
CA MET A 445 0.03 -11.97 9.81
C MET A 445 1.03 -13.08 10.14
N MET A 446 0.65 -14.33 9.97
CA MET A 446 1.53 -15.50 10.13
C MET A 446 1.77 -16.14 8.77
N TYR A 447 3.02 -16.32 8.37
CA TYR A 447 3.35 -16.95 7.10
C TYR A 447 3.00 -18.43 7.12
N SER A 448 2.22 -18.89 6.14
CA SER A 448 1.77 -20.28 6.07
C SER A 448 2.86 -21.28 5.69
N VAL A 449 4.03 -20.78 5.21
CA VAL A 449 5.18 -21.54 4.71
C VAL A 449 4.89 -22.32 3.43
N ALA A 450 3.89 -23.20 3.45
CA ALA A 450 3.33 -23.88 2.29
C ALA A 450 1.97 -23.27 1.91
N ASP A 451 1.46 -23.62 0.72
CA ASP A 451 0.12 -23.22 0.34
C ASP A 451 -0.92 -23.74 1.33
N VAL A 452 -1.96 -22.95 1.60
CA VAL A 452 -3.08 -23.33 2.48
C VAL A 452 -4.07 -24.13 1.66
N GLN A 453 -3.64 -25.33 1.27
CA GLN A 453 -4.39 -26.31 0.51
C GLN A 453 -4.11 -27.72 1.05
N GLY A 454 -5.06 -28.23 1.84
CA GLY A 454 -4.94 -29.49 2.57
C GLY A 454 -4.12 -29.38 3.86
N ILE A 455 -4.28 -30.40 4.71
CA ILE A 455 -3.53 -30.54 5.95
C ILE A 455 -2.39 -31.56 5.76
N ASN A 456 -1.17 -31.05 5.59
CA ASN A 456 0.06 -31.84 5.57
C ASN A 456 0.86 -31.61 6.86
N SER A 457 2.03 -32.25 7.00
CA SER A 457 2.87 -32.13 8.21
C SER A 457 3.26 -30.69 8.51
N ILE A 458 3.47 -29.85 7.50
CA ILE A 458 3.87 -28.45 7.67
C ILE A 458 2.65 -27.58 7.96
N THR A 459 1.61 -27.66 7.13
CA THR A 459 0.42 -26.81 7.29
C THR A 459 -0.31 -27.10 8.60
N ARG A 460 -0.30 -28.36 9.08
CA ARG A 460 -0.84 -28.73 10.40
C ARG A 460 -0.18 -27.93 11.53
N GLU A 461 1.15 -27.93 11.58
CA GLU A 461 1.92 -27.23 12.63
C GLU A 461 1.70 -25.72 12.56
N VAL A 462 1.73 -25.15 11.36
CA VAL A 462 1.57 -23.69 11.18
C VAL A 462 0.15 -23.23 11.53
N LEU A 463 -0.88 -23.96 11.10
CA LEU A 463 -2.27 -23.66 11.47
C LEU A 463 -2.50 -23.81 12.97
N ALA A 464 -1.89 -24.82 13.60
CA ALA A 464 -1.94 -25.01 15.05
C ALA A 464 -1.29 -23.85 15.81
N ASN A 465 -0.10 -23.41 15.38
CA ASN A 465 0.56 -22.24 15.95
C ASN A 465 -0.31 -20.98 15.83
N GLY A 466 -0.94 -20.75 14.69
CA GLY A 466 -1.87 -19.63 14.50
C GLY A 466 -3.07 -19.69 15.45
N ALA A 467 -3.65 -20.88 15.64
CA ALA A 467 -4.76 -21.12 16.55
C ALA A 467 -4.35 -20.91 18.02
N HIS A 468 -3.24 -21.49 18.48
CA HIS A 468 -2.76 -21.33 19.85
C HIS A 468 -2.33 -19.88 20.14
N ALA A 469 -1.72 -19.19 19.17
CA ALA A 469 -1.40 -17.78 19.29
C ALA A 469 -2.67 -16.95 19.53
N LEU A 470 -3.72 -17.15 18.71
CA LEU A 470 -5.00 -16.47 18.92
C LEU A 470 -5.60 -16.82 20.30
N ALA A 471 -5.57 -18.10 20.70
CA ALA A 471 -6.11 -18.52 21.98
C ALA A 471 -5.41 -17.83 23.17
N GLY A 472 -4.08 -17.76 23.13
CA GLY A 472 -3.27 -17.04 24.10
C GLY A 472 -3.63 -15.55 24.17
N MET A 473 -3.75 -14.89 23.02
CA MET A 473 -4.15 -13.47 22.94
C MET A 473 -5.55 -13.23 23.54
N VAL A 474 -6.53 -14.09 23.23
CA VAL A 474 -7.90 -14.00 23.75
C VAL A 474 -7.94 -14.19 25.27
N LYS A 475 -7.26 -15.23 25.79
CA LYS A 475 -7.18 -15.52 27.23
C LYS A 475 -6.46 -14.40 27.98
N GLY A 476 -5.32 -13.93 27.45
CA GLY A 476 -4.54 -12.84 28.03
C GLY A 476 -5.32 -11.53 28.10
N ARG A 477 -6.05 -11.17 27.04
CA ARG A 477 -6.93 -9.98 27.03
C ARG A 477 -8.04 -10.09 28.07
N ARG A 478 -8.70 -11.25 28.18
CA ARG A 478 -9.74 -11.49 29.21
C ARG A 478 -9.19 -11.39 30.63
N ALA A 479 -7.97 -11.89 30.86
CA ALA A 479 -7.30 -11.77 32.15
C ALA A 479 -6.99 -10.32 32.49
N ARG A 480 -6.44 -9.54 31.54
CA ARG A 480 -6.14 -8.11 31.71
C ARG A 480 -7.41 -7.27 31.91
N ALA A 481 -8.54 -7.62 31.30
CA ALA A 481 -9.80 -6.90 31.52
C ALA A 481 -10.29 -6.96 32.98
N LYS A 482 -9.81 -7.93 33.78
CA LYS A 482 -10.13 -8.03 35.22
C LYS A 482 -9.25 -7.11 36.07
N THR A 483 -8.16 -6.59 35.53
CA THR A 483 -7.28 -5.65 36.22
C THR A 483 -7.46 -4.27 35.60
N THR A 484 -7.72 -3.24 36.42
CA THR A 484 -7.85 -1.86 35.93
C THR A 484 -6.56 -1.11 36.23
N PRO A 485 -5.57 -1.10 35.31
CA PRO A 485 -4.44 -0.21 35.47
C PRO A 485 -4.92 1.24 35.33
N GLU A 486 -4.51 2.10 36.26
CA GLU A 486 -4.68 3.54 36.13
C GLU A 486 -3.74 4.06 35.05
N HIS A 487 -4.28 4.57 33.95
CA HIS A 487 -3.53 5.24 32.90
C HIS A 487 -3.98 6.69 32.78
N LYS A 488 -3.08 7.57 32.33
CA LYS A 488 -3.45 8.95 31.96
C LYS A 488 -4.43 8.89 30.77
N PRO A 489 -5.41 9.81 30.69
CA PRO A 489 -6.24 9.95 29.50
C PRO A 489 -5.38 10.23 28.27
N ALA A 490 -5.67 9.56 27.15
CA ALA A 490 -4.86 9.61 25.94
C ALA A 490 -5.36 10.69 24.97
N VAL A 491 -4.44 11.47 24.40
CA VAL A 491 -4.73 12.55 23.44
C VAL A 491 -3.98 12.27 22.16
N GLY A 492 -4.70 12.15 21.04
CA GLY A 492 -4.09 12.05 19.73
C GLY A 492 -3.76 13.42 19.15
N ILE A 493 -2.54 13.61 18.66
CA ILE A 493 -2.07 14.89 18.11
C ILE A 493 -1.42 14.66 16.74
N THR A 494 -1.91 15.31 15.68
CA THR A 494 -1.27 15.23 14.35
C THR A 494 -0.10 16.21 14.25
N MET A 495 0.93 15.79 13.50
CA MET A 495 2.19 16.52 13.37
C MET A 495 2.80 16.32 11.98
N PHE A 496 3.49 17.33 11.47
CA PHE A 496 4.43 17.22 10.36
C PHE A 496 5.70 17.99 10.69
N GLY A 497 6.83 17.71 10.02
CA GLY A 497 8.12 18.33 10.34
C GLY A 497 8.06 19.86 10.53
N VAL A 498 7.31 20.52 9.66
CA VAL A 498 7.07 21.98 9.62
C VAL A 498 6.08 22.53 10.66
N THR A 499 5.48 21.67 11.47
CA THR A 499 4.56 22.00 12.59
C THR A 499 5.04 21.39 13.91
N THR A 500 6.23 20.78 13.92
CA THR A 500 6.85 20.19 15.11
C THR A 500 6.95 21.17 16.28
N PRO A 501 7.33 22.46 16.10
CA PRO A 501 7.37 23.41 17.20
C PRO A 501 6.01 23.55 17.92
N ALA A 502 4.92 23.75 17.17
CA ALA A 502 3.56 23.83 17.69
C ALA A 502 3.20 22.59 18.53
N VAL A 503 3.44 21.40 17.97
CA VAL A 503 3.13 20.12 18.61
C VAL A 503 3.96 19.93 19.88
N GLN A 504 5.26 20.23 19.86
CA GLN A 504 6.13 20.12 21.03
C GLN A 504 5.75 21.09 22.15
N MET A 505 5.22 22.28 21.83
CA MET A 505 4.74 23.22 22.83
C MET A 505 3.43 22.72 23.47
N VAL A 506 2.51 22.20 22.66
CA VAL A 506 1.24 21.62 23.16
C VAL A 506 1.50 20.38 24.01
N THR A 507 2.35 19.44 23.57
CA THR A 507 2.64 18.20 24.31
C THR A 507 3.29 18.49 25.66
N ARG A 508 4.29 19.38 25.74
CA ARG A 508 4.95 19.78 27.00
C ARG A 508 3.97 20.32 28.04
N GLN A 509 2.90 20.99 27.61
CA GLN A 509 1.89 21.53 28.53
C GLN A 509 0.84 20.50 28.99
N LEU A 510 0.73 19.36 28.29
CA LEU A 510 -0.29 18.33 28.54
C LEU A 510 0.29 17.04 29.15
N GLU A 511 1.57 16.71 28.88
CA GLU A 511 2.20 15.42 29.22
C GLU A 511 2.17 15.07 30.72
N ALA A 512 2.09 16.07 31.59
CA ALA A 512 1.96 15.84 33.03
C ALA A 512 0.64 15.14 33.39
N GLN A 513 -0.44 15.42 32.64
CA GLN A 513 -1.81 15.01 32.93
C GLN A 513 -2.39 14.04 31.90
N TYR A 514 -1.86 14.04 30.68
CA TYR A 514 -2.36 13.26 29.55
C TYR A 514 -1.23 12.43 28.93
N ASP A 515 -1.58 11.30 28.32
CA ASP A 515 -0.69 10.54 27.45
C ASP A 515 -0.80 11.08 26.02
N CYS A 516 0.23 11.80 25.56
CA CYS A 516 0.20 12.50 24.28
C CYS A 516 0.76 11.61 23.17
N LEU A 517 -0.13 11.08 22.32
CA LEU A 517 0.21 10.23 21.19
C LEU A 517 0.34 11.09 19.93
N VAL A 518 1.56 11.25 19.43
CA VAL A 518 1.85 12.08 18.25
C VAL A 518 1.85 11.22 16.99
N PHE A 519 1.09 11.64 15.98
CA PHE A 519 0.92 10.96 14.70
C PHE A 519 1.50 11.81 13.57
N HIS A 520 2.47 11.26 12.86
CA HIS A 520 3.02 11.91 11.68
C HIS A 520 2.00 11.89 10.53
N ALA A 521 1.59 13.06 10.04
CA ALA A 521 0.52 13.24 9.06
C ALA A 521 0.92 12.80 7.63
N THR A 522 1.22 11.51 7.46
CA THR A 522 1.68 10.87 6.22
C THR A 522 0.58 10.06 5.52
N GLY A 523 -0.69 10.38 5.79
CA GLY A 523 -1.86 9.61 5.39
C GLY A 523 -2.12 8.43 6.32
N VAL A 524 -1.09 7.62 6.58
CA VAL A 524 -1.16 6.49 7.55
C VAL A 524 -1.31 7.00 8.99
N GLY A 525 -0.63 8.08 9.36
CA GLY A 525 -0.71 8.61 10.72
C GLY A 525 -2.09 9.13 11.09
N GLY A 526 -2.73 9.92 10.23
CA GLY A 526 -4.12 10.36 10.46
C GLY A 526 -5.09 9.18 10.56
N ARG A 527 -4.96 8.20 9.66
CA ARG A 527 -5.75 6.95 9.74
C ARG A 527 -5.51 6.17 11.03
N SER A 528 -4.28 6.16 11.55
CA SER A 528 -3.93 5.47 12.80
C SER A 528 -4.52 6.19 14.01
N MET A 529 -4.44 7.52 14.06
CA MET A 529 -5.10 8.33 15.08
C MET A 529 -6.60 8.09 15.09
N GLU A 530 -7.25 8.18 13.93
CA GLU A 530 -8.69 7.95 13.78
C GLU A 530 -9.08 6.51 14.14
N LYS A 531 -8.24 5.53 13.79
CA LYS A 531 -8.46 4.13 14.18
C LYS A 531 -8.45 3.96 15.70
N LEU A 532 -7.56 4.65 16.42
CA LEU A 532 -7.53 4.62 17.87
C LEU A 532 -8.73 5.37 18.48
N LEU A 533 -9.19 6.45 17.85
CA LEU A 533 -10.41 7.15 18.26
C LEU A 533 -11.65 6.27 18.10
N ASP A 534 -11.84 5.64 16.93
CA ASP A 534 -12.93 4.68 16.69
C ASP A 534 -12.86 3.49 17.67
N SER A 535 -11.65 3.09 18.06
CA SER A 535 -11.41 2.03 19.05
C SER A 535 -11.64 2.48 20.51
N GLN A 536 -12.03 3.74 20.73
CA GLN A 536 -12.19 4.35 22.06
C GLN A 536 -10.91 4.32 22.90
N MET A 537 -9.75 4.34 22.25
CA MET A 537 -8.43 4.39 22.91
C MET A 537 -7.88 5.82 23.01
N LEU A 538 -8.55 6.80 22.40
CA LEU A 538 -8.27 8.23 22.57
C LEU A 538 -9.44 8.92 23.28
N ASP A 539 -9.12 9.69 24.31
CA ASP A 539 -10.07 10.52 25.06
C ASP A 539 -10.30 11.87 24.38
N ALA A 540 -9.31 12.37 23.65
CA ALA A 540 -9.38 13.62 22.94
C ALA A 540 -8.47 13.64 21.69
N VAL A 541 -8.73 14.60 20.80
CA VAL A 541 -7.96 14.82 19.56
C VAL A 541 -7.60 16.29 19.42
N ILE A 542 -6.33 16.55 19.10
CA ILE A 542 -5.80 17.84 18.67
C ILE A 542 -5.19 17.66 17.28
N ASP A 543 -5.99 17.91 16.24
CA ASP A 543 -5.63 17.70 14.85
C ASP A 543 -4.99 18.96 14.25
N LEU A 544 -3.78 19.30 14.71
CA LEU A 544 -3.11 20.54 14.30
C LEU A 544 -2.65 20.53 12.85
N THR A 545 -2.30 19.35 12.33
CA THR A 545 -1.69 19.20 11.01
C THR A 545 -2.57 18.38 10.10
N THR A 546 -3.36 19.08 9.27
CA THR A 546 -4.32 18.47 8.34
C THR A 546 -3.80 18.33 6.91
N THR A 547 -2.47 18.38 6.72
CA THR A 547 -1.76 18.32 5.42
C THR A 547 -2.12 17.11 4.53
N GLU A 548 -2.57 16.01 5.12
CA GLU A 548 -3.02 14.82 4.36
C GLU A 548 -4.17 15.13 3.39
N VAL A 549 -4.92 16.21 3.64
CA VAL A 549 -5.97 16.73 2.74
C VAL A 549 -5.36 17.35 1.48
N CYS A 550 -4.18 17.98 1.56
CA CYS A 550 -3.45 18.52 0.40
C CYS A 550 -3.15 17.41 -0.60
N ASP A 551 -2.55 16.34 -0.09
CA ASP A 551 -2.18 15.17 -0.88
C ASP A 551 -3.41 14.47 -1.46
N MET A 552 -4.52 14.39 -0.74
CA MET A 552 -5.77 13.86 -1.29
C MET A 552 -6.32 14.73 -2.44
N VAL A 553 -6.25 16.05 -2.31
CA VAL A 553 -6.77 17.01 -3.29
C VAL A 553 -5.90 17.10 -4.54
N ALA A 554 -4.58 17.03 -4.40
CA ALA A 554 -3.60 17.17 -5.47
C ALA A 554 -3.00 15.83 -5.96
N GLY A 555 -3.35 14.70 -5.34
CA GLY A 555 -2.78 13.39 -5.67
C GLY A 555 -1.32 13.25 -5.24
N GLY A 556 -0.99 13.73 -4.05
CA GLY A 556 0.28 13.50 -3.37
C GLY A 556 0.39 12.09 -2.76
N VAL A 557 1.57 11.77 -2.25
CA VAL A 557 1.94 10.41 -1.80
C VAL A 557 1.45 10.07 -0.38
N PHE A 558 1.18 11.08 0.43
CA PHE A 558 0.72 10.97 1.82
C PHE A 558 -0.76 11.35 1.97
N ALA A 559 -1.56 10.96 0.99
CA ALA A 559 -2.98 11.30 0.93
C ALA A 559 -3.80 10.68 2.08
N ALA A 560 -4.71 11.49 2.62
CA ALA A 560 -5.85 11.00 3.38
C ALA A 560 -6.82 10.23 2.47
N THR A 561 -7.75 9.49 3.08
CA THR A 561 -8.91 8.93 2.37
C THR A 561 -10.10 9.87 2.49
N GLU A 562 -11.16 9.62 1.71
CA GLU A 562 -12.41 10.37 1.79
C GLU A 562 -13.10 10.30 3.18
N ASP A 563 -12.76 9.32 4.02
CA ASP A 563 -13.26 9.21 5.41
C ASP A 563 -12.44 10.06 6.40
N ARG A 564 -11.46 10.87 5.99
CA ARG A 564 -10.72 11.74 6.93
C ARG A 564 -11.70 12.63 7.71
N PHE A 565 -11.47 12.75 9.01
CA PHE A 565 -12.34 13.31 10.06
C PHE A 565 -13.54 12.44 10.44
N GLY A 566 -13.73 11.29 9.78
CA GLY A 566 -14.87 10.39 9.97
C GLY A 566 -14.96 9.85 11.38
N ALA A 567 -13.83 9.44 11.98
CA ALA A 567 -13.82 8.98 13.37
C ALA A 567 -14.23 10.08 14.35
N SER A 568 -13.81 11.33 14.14
CA SER A 568 -14.22 12.47 14.96
C SER A 568 -15.71 12.76 14.84
N ILE A 569 -16.28 12.66 13.64
CA ILE A 569 -17.72 12.77 13.40
C ILE A 569 -18.48 11.68 14.15
N ARG A 570 -18.04 10.43 14.05
CA ARG A 570 -18.69 9.27 14.71
C ARG A 570 -18.56 9.33 16.24
N ALA A 571 -17.41 9.75 16.75
CA ALA A 571 -17.12 9.76 18.18
C ALA A 571 -17.93 10.82 18.94
N GLY A 572 -18.27 11.95 18.30
CA GLY A 572 -19.02 13.04 18.94
C GLY A 572 -18.27 13.71 20.11
N LYS A 573 -16.96 13.46 20.24
CA LYS A 573 -16.09 14.06 21.26
C LYS A 573 -15.69 15.49 20.84
N PRO A 574 -15.23 16.34 21.79
CA PRO A 574 -14.64 17.62 21.42
C PRO A 574 -13.51 17.46 20.42
N TYR A 575 -13.52 18.28 19.37
CA TYR A 575 -12.53 18.30 18.31
C TYR A 575 -11.84 19.66 18.27
N ILE A 576 -10.51 19.63 18.33
CA ILE A 576 -9.67 20.80 18.19
C ILE A 576 -8.80 20.56 16.96
N GLY A 577 -8.89 21.42 15.95
CA GLY A 577 -8.13 21.29 14.71
C GLY A 577 -7.49 22.60 14.28
N ALA A 578 -6.55 22.54 13.35
CA ALA A 578 -5.95 23.72 12.73
C ALA A 578 -5.59 23.45 11.26
N ALA A 579 -5.34 24.52 10.51
CA ALA A 579 -4.93 24.48 9.11
C ALA A 579 -3.44 24.15 8.90
N GLY A 580 -2.80 23.43 9.82
CA GLY A 580 -1.35 23.22 9.81
C GLY A 580 -0.86 22.44 8.60
N ALA A 581 0.21 22.94 8.00
CA ALA A 581 0.85 22.41 6.79
C ALA A 581 -0.10 22.24 5.58
N LEU A 582 -1.20 23.00 5.50
CA LEU A 582 -2.08 23.01 4.33
C LEU A 582 -1.48 23.74 3.11
N ASP A 583 -0.26 24.27 3.26
CA ASP A 583 0.54 24.94 2.24
C ASP A 583 1.33 23.98 1.34
N MET A 584 1.34 22.66 1.61
CA MET A 584 2.22 21.73 0.89
C MET A 584 1.56 20.40 0.50
N VAL A 585 1.87 19.95 -0.71
CA VAL A 585 1.57 18.59 -1.22
C VAL A 585 2.87 17.80 -1.24
N ASN A 586 2.84 16.57 -0.75
CA ASN A 586 4.02 15.70 -0.77
C ASN A 586 4.08 14.85 -2.02
N PHE A 587 5.23 14.84 -2.67
CA PHE A 587 5.60 13.85 -3.69
C PHE A 587 6.86 13.11 -3.25
N ASN A 588 7.19 12.03 -3.96
CA ASN A 588 8.46 11.35 -3.78
C ASN A 588 9.61 12.21 -4.40
N ALA A 589 10.65 11.59 -4.94
CA ALA A 589 11.76 12.29 -5.56
C ALA A 589 11.27 13.28 -6.68
N PRO A 590 12.00 14.37 -6.96
CA PRO A 590 11.53 15.43 -7.86
C PRO A 590 11.09 14.96 -9.25
N ASP A 591 11.72 13.93 -9.77
CA ASP A 591 11.42 13.29 -11.07
C ASP A 591 10.13 12.46 -11.06
N THR A 592 9.61 12.12 -9.88
CA THR A 592 8.33 11.42 -9.72
C THR A 592 7.12 12.36 -9.69
N VAL A 593 7.36 13.68 -9.58
CA VAL A 593 6.29 14.66 -9.56
C VAL A 593 5.55 14.60 -10.91
N PRO A 594 4.21 14.43 -10.90
CA PRO A 594 3.44 14.35 -12.13
C PRO A 594 3.65 15.56 -13.05
N GLU A 595 3.86 15.32 -14.34
CA GLU A 595 4.14 16.32 -15.37
C GLU A 595 3.15 17.50 -15.40
N ARG A 596 1.88 17.25 -15.03
CA ARG A 596 0.85 18.29 -14.91
C ARG A 596 1.18 19.39 -13.88
N TYR A 597 2.12 19.14 -12.99
CA TYR A 597 2.61 20.10 -12.00
C TYR A 597 3.90 20.81 -12.42
N ARG A 598 4.35 20.66 -13.67
CA ARG A 598 5.49 21.43 -14.20
C ARG A 598 5.29 22.93 -13.98
N GLY A 599 6.33 23.59 -13.47
CA GLY A 599 6.32 25.04 -13.22
C GLY A 599 5.68 25.45 -11.89
N ARG A 600 5.21 24.50 -11.07
CA ARG A 600 4.82 24.78 -9.69
C ARG A 600 6.04 25.05 -8.81
N LEU A 601 5.81 25.71 -7.68
CA LEU A 601 6.87 25.99 -6.71
C LEU A 601 7.16 24.73 -5.88
N PHE A 602 8.38 24.22 -6.02
CA PHE A 602 8.84 23.03 -5.31
C PHE A 602 9.89 23.38 -4.25
N TYR A 603 9.91 22.56 -3.20
CA TYR A 603 10.95 22.54 -2.19
C TYR A 603 11.45 21.10 -2.02
N GLU A 604 12.72 20.88 -2.33
CA GLU A 604 13.38 19.59 -2.13
C GLU A 604 13.69 19.41 -0.65
N HIS A 605 12.82 18.72 0.08
CA HIS A 605 13.02 18.48 1.50
C HIS A 605 14.18 17.51 1.74
N ASN A 606 14.23 16.44 0.95
CA ASN A 606 15.35 15.49 0.91
C ASN A 606 15.33 14.73 -0.44
N PRO A 607 16.33 13.89 -0.75
CA PRO A 607 16.40 13.19 -2.04
C PRO A 607 15.22 12.26 -2.38
N GLN A 608 14.35 11.96 -1.40
CA GLN A 608 13.18 11.08 -1.56
C GLN A 608 11.86 11.83 -1.50
N ILE A 609 11.82 13.07 -1.00
CA ILE A 609 10.58 13.82 -0.74
C ILE A 609 10.70 15.24 -1.30
N THR A 610 9.75 15.56 -2.16
CA THR A 610 9.57 16.90 -2.75
C THR A 610 8.26 17.48 -2.26
N LEU A 611 8.31 18.68 -1.72
CA LEU A 611 7.12 19.43 -1.32
C LEU A 611 6.73 20.37 -2.46
N MET A 612 5.45 20.45 -2.77
CA MET A 612 4.90 21.38 -3.76
C MET A 612 3.98 22.38 -3.05
N ARG A 613 4.19 23.68 -3.24
CA ARG A 613 3.32 24.73 -2.67
C ARG A 613 1.92 24.63 -3.26
N THR A 614 0.89 24.56 -2.41
CA THR A 614 -0.52 24.58 -2.81
C THR A 614 -0.95 25.93 -3.37
N THR A 615 -1.84 25.96 -4.38
CA THR A 615 -2.39 27.21 -4.94
C THR A 615 -3.64 27.69 -4.20
N PRO A 616 -4.10 28.94 -4.43
CA PRO A 616 -5.40 29.39 -3.93
C PRO A 616 -6.57 28.46 -4.29
N GLU A 617 -6.65 27.96 -5.53
CA GLU A 617 -7.74 27.07 -5.97
C GLU A 617 -7.72 25.70 -5.27
N GLU A 618 -6.52 25.14 -5.06
CA GLU A 618 -6.35 23.92 -4.26
C GLU A 618 -6.75 24.16 -2.81
N ASN A 619 -6.42 25.32 -2.24
CA ASN A 619 -6.83 25.75 -0.90
C ASN A 619 -8.36 25.87 -0.77
N GLU A 620 -9.06 26.41 -1.77
CA GLU A 620 -10.52 26.42 -1.77
C GLU A 620 -11.12 25.01 -1.77
N ARG A 621 -10.55 24.09 -2.57
CA ARG A 621 -11.00 22.68 -2.59
C ARG A 621 -10.78 22.00 -1.25
N MET A 622 -9.63 22.21 -0.61
CA MET A 622 -9.33 21.70 0.73
C MET A 622 -10.31 22.27 1.77
N ALA A 623 -10.55 23.59 1.74
CA ALA A 623 -11.51 24.26 2.62
C ALA A 623 -12.92 23.69 2.49
N ARG A 624 -13.39 23.42 1.26
CA ARG A 624 -14.72 22.81 1.04
C ARG A 624 -14.81 21.41 1.64
N PHE A 625 -13.79 20.58 1.45
CA PHE A 625 -13.74 19.25 2.05
C PHE A 625 -13.73 19.32 3.58
N ILE A 626 -12.79 20.07 4.17
CA ILE A 626 -12.67 20.22 5.63
C ILE A 626 -13.97 20.80 6.20
N GLY A 627 -14.49 21.87 5.61
CA GLY A 627 -15.71 22.53 6.07
C GLY A 627 -16.94 21.62 6.04
N ALA A 628 -17.09 20.81 4.99
CA ALA A 628 -18.14 19.80 4.92
C ALA A 628 -18.04 18.76 6.04
N GLN A 629 -16.82 18.34 6.39
CA GLN A 629 -16.58 17.38 7.47
C GLN A 629 -16.84 18.00 8.86
N LEU A 630 -16.38 19.22 9.10
CA LEU A 630 -16.65 19.95 10.36
C LEU A 630 -18.16 20.17 10.57
N ASN A 631 -18.92 20.41 9.51
CA ASN A 631 -20.38 20.56 9.57
C ASN A 631 -21.11 19.30 10.04
N ARG A 632 -20.51 18.12 9.82
CA ARG A 632 -21.07 16.82 10.24
C ARG A 632 -20.77 16.48 11.70
N MET A 633 -19.82 17.15 12.34
CA MET A 633 -19.49 16.91 13.74
C MET A 633 -20.60 17.41 14.67
N THR A 634 -20.99 16.56 15.63
CA THR A 634 -22.04 16.86 16.63
C THR A 634 -21.47 17.35 17.96
N GLY A 635 -20.21 17.01 18.26
CA GLY A 635 -19.48 17.49 19.44
C GLY A 635 -18.98 18.94 19.29
N PRO A 636 -18.44 19.54 20.37
CA PRO A 636 -17.80 20.84 20.30
C PRO A 636 -16.61 20.84 19.33
N VAL A 637 -16.53 21.85 18.46
CA VAL A 637 -15.48 22.02 17.44
C VAL A 637 -14.84 23.40 17.60
N ARG A 638 -13.51 23.43 17.68
CA ARG A 638 -12.70 24.64 17.50
C ARG A 638 -11.67 24.38 16.42
N PHE A 639 -11.75 25.13 15.34
CA PHE A 639 -10.83 25.02 14.23
C PHE A 639 -10.08 26.33 14.04
N PHE A 640 -8.76 26.31 14.22
CA PHE A 640 -7.92 27.49 14.23
C PHE A 640 -7.38 27.84 12.84
N LEU A 641 -7.39 29.13 12.52
CA LEU A 641 -6.89 29.73 11.29
C LEU A 641 -5.72 30.66 11.68
N PRO A 642 -4.46 30.18 11.66
CA PRO A 642 -3.29 30.98 12.02
C PRO A 642 -2.91 31.95 10.90
N GLU A 643 -3.09 33.25 11.14
CA GLU A 643 -2.89 34.31 10.14
C GLU A 643 -1.43 34.68 9.92
N GLY A 644 -0.53 34.27 10.83
CA GLY A 644 0.92 34.43 10.66
C GLY A 644 1.58 33.32 9.84
N GLY A 645 0.80 32.35 9.34
CA GLY A 645 1.24 31.26 8.48
C GLY A 645 0.97 29.85 9.03
N LEU A 646 0.90 28.90 8.11
CA LEU A 646 0.43 27.53 8.33
C LEU A 646 1.55 26.53 8.63
N SER A 647 2.82 26.91 8.43
CA SER A 647 3.98 26.03 8.55
C SER A 647 5.29 26.78 8.80
N LEU A 648 6.40 26.07 9.00
CA LEU A 648 7.75 26.66 8.98
C LEU A 648 8.17 27.20 7.60
N LEU A 649 7.58 26.70 6.51
CA LEU A 649 7.87 27.16 5.15
C LEU A 649 6.91 28.28 4.72
N ASP A 650 5.75 28.37 5.34
CA ASP A 650 4.73 29.39 5.13
C ASP A 650 4.74 30.36 6.31
N ALA A 651 5.69 31.30 6.27
CA ALA A 651 5.84 32.41 7.21
C ALA A 651 6.54 33.57 6.49
N PRO A 652 6.39 34.84 6.94
CA PRO A 652 7.01 35.98 6.27
C PRO A 652 8.51 35.77 5.98
N GLY A 653 8.88 35.85 4.70
CA GLY A 653 10.26 35.65 4.22
C GLY A 653 10.68 34.19 3.95
N GLN A 654 9.78 33.23 4.15
CA GLN A 654 10.01 31.81 3.83
C GLN A 654 9.51 31.45 2.43
N LEU A 655 9.99 30.32 1.91
CA LEU A 655 9.79 29.93 0.51
C LEU A 655 8.33 29.74 0.13
N PHE A 656 7.51 29.16 1.01
CA PHE A 656 6.09 28.87 0.75
C PHE A 656 5.15 29.98 1.26
N TRP A 657 5.69 31.13 1.66
CA TRP A 657 4.86 32.25 2.10
C TRP A 657 3.95 32.75 0.98
N ASP A 658 2.66 32.48 1.10
CA ASP A 658 1.64 32.94 0.16
C ASP A 658 0.36 33.35 0.91
N PRO A 659 0.28 34.62 1.34
CA PRO A 659 -0.88 35.11 2.07
C PRO A 659 -2.15 35.18 1.22
N GLU A 660 -2.06 35.06 -0.11
CA GLU A 660 -3.24 34.96 -0.97
C GLU A 660 -3.87 33.57 -0.90
N ALA A 661 -3.06 32.51 -0.96
CA ALA A 661 -3.51 31.14 -0.78
C ALA A 661 -4.17 30.93 0.59
N ASP A 662 -3.56 31.45 1.65
CA ASP A 662 -4.12 31.35 3.01
C ASP A 662 -5.44 32.11 3.15
N ARG A 663 -5.54 33.31 2.55
CA ARG A 663 -6.79 34.07 2.50
C ARG A 663 -7.88 33.35 1.71
N ALA A 664 -7.53 32.61 0.66
CA ALA A 664 -8.48 31.80 -0.09
C ALA A 664 -9.00 30.62 0.75
N LEU A 665 -8.09 29.93 1.46
CA LEU A 665 -8.43 28.87 2.41
C LEU A 665 -9.40 29.37 3.48
N PHE A 666 -9.06 30.47 4.16
CA PHE A 666 -9.81 30.97 5.31
C PHE A 666 -11.18 31.51 4.91
N ARG A 667 -11.26 32.33 3.85
CA ARG A 667 -12.56 32.85 3.37
C ARG A 667 -13.50 31.72 2.94
N THR A 668 -12.95 30.67 2.31
CA THR A 668 -13.76 29.53 1.89
C THR A 668 -14.25 28.72 3.09
N LEU A 669 -13.40 28.48 4.10
CA LEU A 669 -13.82 27.83 5.34
C LEU A 669 -14.93 28.63 6.04
N GLU A 670 -14.78 29.94 6.15
CA GLU A 670 -15.79 30.83 6.76
C GLU A 670 -17.12 30.82 6.02
N THR A 671 -17.10 30.62 4.71
CA THR A 671 -18.31 30.53 3.87
C THR A 671 -18.98 29.15 4.00
N VAL A 672 -18.20 28.07 4.05
CA VAL A 672 -18.71 26.70 4.03
C VAL A 672 -19.13 26.22 5.43
N VAL A 673 -18.39 26.59 6.46
CA VAL A 673 -18.64 26.12 7.83
C VAL A 673 -19.83 26.86 8.43
N GLN A 674 -20.84 26.10 8.83
CA GLN A 674 -21.99 26.61 9.58
C GLN A 674 -21.58 26.84 11.03
N GLN A 675 -21.13 28.05 11.34
CA GLN A 675 -20.69 28.42 12.69
C GLN A 675 -21.87 28.42 13.67
N THR A 676 -21.65 27.83 14.84
CA THR A 676 -22.62 27.75 15.96
C THR A 676 -21.87 27.99 17.27
N ALA A 677 -22.58 28.05 18.40
CA ALA A 677 -21.91 28.10 19.71
C ALA A 677 -20.97 26.90 19.95
N ASN A 678 -21.35 25.73 19.41
CA ASN A 678 -20.58 24.50 19.53
C ASN A 678 -19.52 24.34 18.44
N ARG A 679 -19.63 25.02 17.30
CA ARG A 679 -18.66 24.92 16.18
C ARG A 679 -18.19 26.30 15.76
N GLN A 680 -16.93 26.60 16.03
CA GLN A 680 -16.37 27.92 15.75
C GLN A 680 -15.08 27.81 14.96
N LEU A 681 -14.95 28.66 13.95
CA LEU A 681 -13.66 28.98 13.34
C LEU A 681 -13.03 30.11 14.16
N VAL A 682 -11.74 29.99 14.45
CA VAL A 682 -11.03 30.95 15.30
C VAL A 682 -9.82 31.46 14.54
N ARG A 683 -9.87 32.72 14.09
CA ARG A 683 -8.70 33.42 13.56
C ARG A 683 -7.73 33.73 14.70
N VAL A 684 -6.45 33.49 14.44
CA VAL A 684 -5.38 33.70 15.41
C VAL A 684 -4.31 34.58 14.75
N PRO A 685 -3.98 35.77 15.29
CA PRO A 685 -3.03 36.70 14.68
C PRO A 685 -1.56 36.29 14.92
N HIS A 686 -1.28 34.98 14.80
CA HIS A 686 0.00 34.35 15.06
C HIS A 686 0.27 33.25 14.03
N ASN A 687 1.53 32.90 13.82
CA ASN A 687 1.91 31.70 13.06
C ASN A 687 1.53 30.47 13.89
N ILE A 688 1.24 29.34 13.22
CA ILE A 688 0.94 28.08 13.91
C ILE A 688 2.03 27.66 14.90
N ASN A 689 3.29 28.01 14.63
CA ASN A 689 4.44 27.65 15.43
C ASN A 689 4.80 28.69 16.51
N ASP A 690 4.01 29.74 16.68
CA ASP A 690 4.21 30.72 17.75
C ASP A 690 3.74 30.15 19.11
N PRO A 691 4.42 30.48 20.22
CA PRO A 691 4.00 30.06 21.57
C PRO A 691 2.56 30.44 21.91
N GLU A 692 2.12 31.63 21.51
CA GLU A 692 0.77 32.15 21.74
C GLU A 692 -0.31 31.28 21.09
N PHE A 693 -0.02 30.71 19.91
CA PHE A 693 -0.92 29.77 19.24
C PHE A 693 -1.05 28.47 20.05
N ALA A 694 0.08 27.90 20.49
CA ALA A 694 0.08 26.67 21.29
C ALA A 694 -0.64 26.86 22.64
N ASP A 695 -0.44 28.00 23.30
CA ASP A 695 -1.13 28.35 24.54
C ASP A 695 -2.64 28.44 24.34
N LEU A 696 -3.09 29.03 23.22
CA LEU A 696 -4.52 29.11 22.88
C LEU A 696 -5.14 27.73 22.63
N VAL A 697 -4.42 26.84 21.92
CA VAL A 697 -4.83 25.45 21.71
C VAL A 697 -5.00 24.73 23.04
N VAL A 698 -4.01 24.81 23.94
CA VAL A 698 -4.05 24.15 25.25
C VAL A 698 -5.14 24.73 26.16
N LYS A 699 -5.33 26.06 26.15
CA LYS A 699 -6.41 26.72 26.88
C LYS A 699 -7.78 26.23 26.40
N THR A 700 -7.95 26.11 25.10
CA THR A 700 -9.18 25.60 24.48
C THR A 700 -9.41 24.14 24.83
N PHE A 701 -8.36 23.31 24.78
CA PHE A 701 -8.39 21.93 25.22
C PHE A 701 -8.86 21.79 26.67
N ARG A 702 -8.26 22.55 27.59
CA ARG A 702 -8.66 22.55 29.01
C ARG A 702 -10.09 23.04 29.21
N SER A 703 -10.60 23.92 28.36
CA SER A 703 -12.00 24.38 28.44
C SER A 703 -13.02 23.28 28.09
N PHE A 704 -12.65 22.34 27.21
CA PHE A 704 -13.51 21.22 26.81
C PHE A 704 -13.40 20.00 27.71
N HIS A 705 -12.22 19.74 28.28
CA HIS A 705 -11.95 18.53 29.04
C HIS A 705 -11.82 18.74 30.55
N GLY A 706 -11.83 20.01 31.01
CA GLY A 706 -11.50 20.37 32.39
C GLY A 706 -10.00 20.20 32.70
N GLN A 707 -9.58 20.57 33.91
CA GLN A 707 -8.29 20.15 34.45
C GLN A 707 -8.51 18.87 35.27
N PRO A 708 -7.91 17.71 34.91
CA PRO A 708 -7.91 16.57 35.80
C PRO A 708 -7.28 16.97 37.12
N ARG A 709 -7.97 16.69 38.24
CA ARG A 709 -7.50 17.04 39.58
C ARG A 709 -6.06 16.55 39.74
N ALA A 710 -5.12 17.46 39.99
CA ALA A 710 -3.77 17.10 40.37
C ALA A 710 -3.87 16.08 41.52
N ARG A 711 -3.27 14.90 41.34
CA ARG A 711 -3.19 13.92 42.42
C ARG A 711 -2.60 14.63 43.62
N ALA A 712 -3.37 14.71 44.71
CA ALA A 712 -2.83 15.09 46.00
C ALA A 712 -1.61 14.19 46.21
N LYS A 713 -0.41 14.79 46.26
CA LYS A 713 0.78 14.07 46.72
C LYS A 713 0.42 13.52 48.09
N GLY A 714 0.34 12.20 48.21
CA GLY A 714 -0.02 11.51 49.44
C GLY A 714 0.85 12.02 50.58
N ALA A 715 0.17 12.41 51.66
CA ALA A 715 0.67 12.30 53.01
C ALA A 715 0.70 10.81 53.41
#